data_AF-A0A3A1NN11-F1
#
_entry.id   AF-A0A3A1NN11-F1
#
_cell.length_a   1.000
_cell.length_b   1.000
_cell.length_c   1.000
_cell.angle_alpha   90.00
_cell.angle_beta   90.00
_cell.angle_gamma   90.00
#
_symmetry.space_group_name_H-M   'P 1'
#
loop_
_entity.id
_entity.type
_entity.pdbx_description
1 polymer ?
#
loop_
_entity_poly.entity_id
_entity_poly.type
_entity_poly.pdbx_seq_one_letter_code
_entity_poly.pdbx_strand_id
1 'polypeptide(L)'
;MDYKLPTGAKAAIFSILFSVLGIHTVMGQSKKAKEQIKATYNQTQMASFLSELEAEHQNTAQKISQLKASKGIRISEKAVDGSPIELKAIGSDGTPLYYTTLNDPSTQTSRANALYDNGLLNLGLTGNGMEVGVWDAGIALTTHQEFDTRAKNADGSSEISLHSTLVTGNLISSGVEANAQGVAYGAQAMTYDWTRDKIEVAEAAANGMLLSNHSYGILSDRVPDWYFGAYIKVTQDWDKIMYNAPYYLMVTAAGNAQNSYDNASPNFGKTADGFDLLLGFTTTKNGLTIAGANTEIDKKGNLVKASVAGYSSFGPVDDGRVKPDLAGDGSNILSASSATNSSYQVSSGTSMAAPGVTGSLLLLQQYHEELFGTYMKAATLKGLALHTADDVDAKGPDYKMGWGVMNAKTAAEVLQNNGYTSLVQEESLTNGESFSITVIANGNEPLMASISWTDPEGEYVNRGDLNSTTAALINDLDIRITKNGETHLPWKLNPAKANDAATQGDNKVDPYERIEIDNASGTYTITVTHKGNLKNGAQDFSLIVSGAQVSKCSIETPSSLELISSTVTGSTISWNEAEETLFEVQYKSVDTDVWISEYVWENSFELTNLEMGKVYEARVRSICTENAVSEFSETIEFEFNGEETQMMSYAPLSYPQELNISVFPNPAVDYLNVEAELSKDAQFSIVTTAGNVIRSGKTQGSINVSSLSSGLYVLVVQDYAGIKSTKFYKN
;
A
#
# COMPACT_ATOMS: atom_id res chain seq x y z
N MET A 1 -47.79 5.37 24.81
CA MET A 1 -47.06 6.01 23.70
C MET A 1 -45.85 5.14 23.48
N ASP A 2 -45.83 4.41 22.38
CA ASP A 2 -44.89 3.32 22.18
C ASP A 2 -43.61 3.83 21.56
N TYR A 3 -42.48 3.65 22.25
CA TYR A 3 -41.16 3.85 21.65
C TYR A 3 -40.74 2.55 20.97
N LYS A 4 -40.62 2.60 19.64
CA LYS A 4 -40.12 1.48 18.84
C LYS A 4 -38.60 1.46 18.89
N LEU A 5 -38.03 0.31 19.26
CA LEU A 5 -36.63 0.00 18.99
C LEU A 5 -36.42 -0.15 17.47
N PRO A 6 -35.29 0.32 16.91
CA PRO A 6 -34.95 0.09 15.51
C PRO A 6 -34.58 -1.38 15.28
N THR A 7 -35.36 -2.08 14.44
CA THR A 7 -35.12 -3.48 14.08
C THR A 7 -34.28 -3.56 12.80
N GLY A 8 -32.97 -3.77 12.92
CA GLY A 8 -32.05 -3.76 11.77
C GLY A 8 -30.79 -4.64 11.84
N ALA A 9 -30.66 -5.53 12.84
CA ALA A 9 -29.39 -6.26 13.09
C ALA A 9 -29.59 -7.75 13.48
N LYS A 10 -30.38 -8.52 12.71
CA LYS A 10 -30.61 -9.97 12.96
C LYS A 10 -30.56 -10.87 11.71
N ALA A 11 -29.76 -10.50 10.70
CA ALA A 11 -29.69 -11.23 9.43
C ALA A 11 -28.27 -11.46 8.88
N ALA A 12 -27.20 -11.03 9.58
CA ALA A 12 -25.82 -11.03 9.06
C ALA A 12 -24.80 -11.75 9.95
N ILE A 13 -25.19 -12.33 11.09
CA ILE A 13 -24.28 -12.94 12.08
C ILE A 13 -24.54 -14.44 12.17
N PHE A 14 -24.26 -15.17 11.08
CA PHE A 14 -24.27 -16.64 11.07
C PHE A 14 -23.23 -17.26 10.12
N SER A 15 -22.16 -16.50 9.83
CA SER A 15 -21.01 -16.91 9.01
C SER A 15 -19.69 -16.49 9.66
N ILE A 16 -19.55 -16.71 10.97
CA ILE A 16 -18.27 -16.54 11.67
C ILE A 16 -17.53 -17.89 11.70
N LEU A 17 -16.22 -17.81 11.56
CA LEU A 17 -15.23 -18.84 11.22
C LEU A 17 -15.44 -20.25 11.78
N PHE A 18 -15.13 -21.24 10.94
CA PHE A 18 -14.63 -22.54 11.36
C PHE A 18 -13.22 -22.74 10.78
N SER A 19 -12.21 -22.08 11.36
CA SER A 19 -10.83 -22.08 10.86
C SER A 19 -9.80 -22.11 11.98
N VAL A 20 -9.69 -23.26 12.66
CA VAL A 20 -8.51 -23.63 13.47
C VAL A 20 -7.75 -24.70 12.69
N LEU A 21 -6.45 -24.51 12.47
CA LEU A 21 -5.56 -25.40 11.70
C LEU A 21 -6.00 -25.64 10.23
N GLY A 22 -6.46 -24.59 9.55
CA GLY A 22 -6.52 -24.55 8.09
C GLY A 22 -5.13 -24.28 7.50
N ILE A 23 -4.79 -24.92 6.38
CA ILE A 23 -3.71 -24.44 5.51
C ILE A 23 -4.22 -23.13 4.88
N HIS A 24 -3.56 -22.00 5.14
CA HIS A 24 -3.89 -20.73 4.50
C HIS A 24 -3.64 -20.83 3.00
N THR A 25 -4.69 -21.09 2.22
CA THR A 25 -4.66 -21.02 0.76
C THR A 25 -4.68 -19.55 0.37
N VAL A 26 -3.48 -18.97 0.13
CA VAL A 26 -3.30 -17.61 -0.40
C VAL A 26 -4.26 -17.39 -1.58
N MET A 27 -5.19 -16.44 -1.43
CA MET A 27 -6.21 -16.17 -2.44
C MET A 27 -5.70 -15.12 -3.42
N GLY A 28 -4.95 -15.59 -4.41
CA GLY A 28 -4.67 -14.82 -5.62
C GLY A 28 -5.95 -14.57 -6.44
N GLN A 29 -5.80 -13.96 -7.62
CA GLN A 29 -6.91 -13.48 -8.44
C GLN A 29 -7.81 -14.59 -9.01
N SER A 30 -8.69 -15.10 -8.17
CA SER A 30 -9.47 -16.30 -8.43
C SER A 30 -10.42 -16.13 -9.62
N LYS A 31 -10.70 -17.23 -10.33
CA LYS A 31 -11.68 -17.24 -11.43
C LYS A 31 -13.05 -16.69 -10.99
N LYS A 32 -13.44 -16.97 -9.75
CA LYS A 32 -14.68 -16.46 -9.13
C LYS A 32 -14.61 -14.93 -8.97
N ALA A 33 -13.51 -14.39 -8.45
CA ALA A 33 -13.34 -12.94 -8.32
C ALA A 33 -13.30 -12.23 -9.68
N LYS A 34 -12.63 -12.81 -10.69
CA LYS A 34 -12.72 -12.33 -12.09
C LYS A 34 -14.17 -12.34 -12.59
N GLU A 35 -14.92 -13.42 -12.38
CA GLU A 35 -16.34 -13.51 -12.75
C GLU A 35 -17.23 -12.49 -12.01
N GLN A 36 -16.92 -12.16 -10.75
CA GLN A 36 -17.59 -11.11 -9.98
C GLN A 36 -17.29 -9.71 -10.54
N ILE A 37 -16.00 -9.38 -10.80
CA ILE A 37 -15.59 -8.10 -11.43
C ILE A 37 -16.32 -7.91 -12.75
N LYS A 38 -16.28 -8.93 -13.63
CA LYS A 38 -16.94 -8.92 -14.95
C LYS A 38 -18.44 -8.65 -14.87
N ALA A 39 -19.11 -9.07 -13.79
CA ALA A 39 -20.55 -8.88 -13.59
C ALA A 39 -20.92 -7.44 -13.18
N THR A 40 -19.96 -6.61 -12.75
CA THR A 40 -20.20 -5.19 -12.47
C THR A 40 -20.19 -4.32 -13.75
N TYR A 41 -19.60 -4.82 -14.84
CA TYR A 41 -19.37 -4.04 -16.05
C TYR A 41 -20.55 -4.07 -17.04
N ASN A 42 -20.74 -2.96 -17.77
CA ASN A 42 -21.66 -2.90 -18.90
C ASN A 42 -21.07 -3.63 -20.12
N GLN A 43 -21.13 -4.97 -20.09
CA GLN A 43 -20.59 -5.86 -21.13
C GLN A 43 -21.10 -5.51 -22.54
N THR A 44 -22.32 -4.99 -22.69
CA THR A 44 -22.89 -4.56 -23.98
C THR A 44 -22.19 -3.30 -24.51
N GLN A 45 -21.96 -2.31 -23.65
CA GLN A 45 -21.26 -1.07 -24.02
C GLN A 45 -19.78 -1.34 -24.31
N MET A 46 -19.14 -2.18 -23.51
CA MET A 46 -17.77 -2.64 -23.74
C MET A 46 -17.63 -3.40 -25.07
N ALA A 47 -18.55 -4.32 -25.39
CA ALA A 47 -18.54 -5.03 -26.66
C ALA A 47 -18.78 -4.11 -27.87
N SER A 48 -19.61 -3.07 -27.72
CA SER A 48 -19.79 -2.03 -28.75
C SER A 48 -18.50 -1.25 -28.99
N PHE A 49 -17.83 -0.82 -27.91
CA PHE A 49 -16.59 -0.05 -27.98
C PHE A 49 -15.40 -0.89 -28.50
N LEU A 50 -15.33 -2.18 -28.16
CA LEU A 50 -14.37 -3.12 -28.77
C LEU A 50 -14.53 -3.18 -30.30
N SER A 51 -15.77 -3.27 -30.80
CA SER A 51 -16.06 -3.26 -32.24
C SER A 51 -15.67 -1.93 -32.92
N GLU A 52 -15.81 -0.80 -32.23
CA GLU A 52 -15.28 0.50 -32.70
C GLU A 52 -13.74 0.47 -32.79
N LEU A 53 -13.05 -0.03 -31.77
CA LEU A 53 -11.58 -0.14 -31.74
C LEU A 53 -11.04 -1.09 -32.82
N GLU A 54 -11.70 -2.22 -33.09
CA GLU A 54 -11.35 -3.11 -34.20
C GLU A 54 -11.47 -2.41 -35.56
N ALA A 55 -12.56 -1.67 -35.79
CA ALA A 55 -12.77 -0.92 -37.03
C ALA A 55 -11.75 0.22 -37.20
N GLU A 56 -11.40 0.92 -36.12
CA GLU A 56 -10.32 1.92 -36.11
C GLU A 56 -8.95 1.31 -36.42
N HIS A 57 -8.62 0.15 -35.83
CA HIS A 57 -7.36 -0.54 -36.08
C HIS A 57 -7.25 -0.99 -37.55
N GLN A 58 -8.28 -1.62 -38.11
CA GLN A 58 -8.30 -2.04 -39.52
C GLN A 58 -8.14 -0.85 -40.49
N ASN A 59 -8.83 0.26 -40.22
CA ASN A 59 -8.72 1.51 -40.98
C ASN A 59 -7.30 2.11 -40.88
N THR A 60 -6.70 2.07 -39.69
CA THR A 60 -5.34 2.58 -39.44
C THR A 60 -4.29 1.74 -40.16
N ALA A 61 -4.38 0.41 -40.13
CA ALA A 61 -3.50 -0.49 -40.88
C ALA A 61 -3.58 -0.26 -42.41
N GLN A 62 -4.78 0.00 -42.95
CA GLN A 62 -4.96 0.38 -44.35
C GLN A 62 -4.31 1.73 -44.68
N LYS A 63 -4.50 2.76 -43.84
CA LYS A 63 -3.87 4.08 -44.01
C LYS A 63 -2.34 4.02 -43.93
N ILE A 64 -1.77 3.28 -42.97
CA ILE A 64 -0.32 3.08 -42.85
C ILE A 64 0.23 2.40 -44.11
N SER A 65 -0.47 1.38 -44.62
CA SER A 65 -0.12 0.71 -45.89
C SER A 65 -0.14 1.67 -47.09
N GLN A 66 -1.15 2.54 -47.18
CA GLN A 66 -1.25 3.58 -48.20
C GLN A 66 -0.14 4.64 -48.07
N LEU A 67 0.21 5.07 -46.85
CA LEU A 67 1.29 6.02 -46.59
C LEU A 67 2.65 5.46 -46.99
N LYS A 68 2.94 4.19 -46.66
CA LYS A 68 4.15 3.49 -47.12
C LYS A 68 4.21 3.43 -48.65
N ALA A 69 3.11 3.08 -49.31
CA ALA A 69 3.05 2.98 -50.77
C ALA A 69 3.13 4.32 -51.51
N SER A 70 2.61 5.42 -50.93
CA SER A 70 2.51 6.74 -51.59
C SER A 70 3.61 7.73 -51.22
N LYS A 71 4.17 7.65 -50.00
CA LYS A 71 5.19 8.58 -49.49
C LYS A 71 6.54 7.91 -49.16
N GLY A 72 6.66 6.59 -49.33
CA GLY A 72 7.90 5.85 -49.05
C GLY A 72 8.28 5.78 -47.57
N ILE A 73 7.32 6.01 -46.67
CA ILE A 73 7.52 6.09 -45.22
C ILE A 73 7.97 4.72 -44.65
N ARG A 74 8.96 4.76 -43.75
CA ARG A 74 9.40 3.60 -42.96
C ARG A 74 8.34 3.26 -41.91
N ILE A 75 8.00 1.97 -41.77
CA ILE A 75 7.08 1.50 -40.72
C ILE A 75 7.85 1.08 -39.46
N SER A 76 9.07 0.59 -39.61
CA SER A 76 9.90 0.07 -38.52
C SER A 76 11.35 0.44 -38.78
N GLU A 77 12.03 0.97 -37.77
CA GLU A 77 13.48 1.20 -37.74
C GLU A 77 14.04 1.00 -36.32
N LYS A 78 15.35 1.20 -36.13
CA LYS A 78 15.98 1.17 -34.80
C LYS A 78 16.70 2.48 -34.50
N ALA A 79 16.57 2.93 -33.27
CA ALA A 79 17.33 4.03 -32.70
C ALA A 79 18.82 3.67 -32.52
N VAL A 80 19.64 4.67 -32.16
CA VAL A 80 21.11 4.54 -32.05
C VAL A 80 21.55 3.64 -30.89
N ASP A 81 20.74 3.58 -29.83
CA ASP A 81 20.86 2.66 -28.69
C ASP A 81 20.39 1.22 -29.00
N GLY A 82 19.70 1.01 -30.12
CA GLY A 82 19.10 -0.25 -30.54
C GLY A 82 17.60 -0.41 -30.24
N SER A 83 16.96 0.58 -29.59
CA SER A 83 15.53 0.57 -29.30
C SER A 83 14.69 0.54 -30.60
N PRO A 84 13.59 -0.24 -30.64
CA PRO A 84 12.70 -0.28 -31.81
C PRO A 84 11.86 1.01 -31.92
N ILE A 85 11.76 1.54 -33.15
CA ILE A 85 10.89 2.67 -33.49
C ILE A 85 9.87 2.20 -34.54
N GLU A 86 8.59 2.20 -34.21
CA GLU A 86 7.54 1.68 -35.10
C GLU A 86 6.33 2.59 -35.28
N LEU A 87 5.87 2.77 -36.52
CA LEU A 87 4.65 3.50 -36.86
C LEU A 87 3.42 2.63 -36.55
N LYS A 88 2.76 2.88 -35.41
CA LYS A 88 1.59 2.11 -34.95
C LYS A 88 0.26 2.83 -35.16
N ALA A 89 0.23 4.16 -35.04
CA ALA A 89 -1.00 4.94 -35.13
C ALA A 89 -0.88 6.14 -36.09
N ILE A 90 -2.03 6.74 -36.40
CA ILE A 90 -2.11 8.01 -37.14
C ILE A 90 -3.07 8.91 -36.36
N GLY A 91 -2.64 10.14 -36.10
CA GLY A 91 -3.38 11.17 -35.39
C GLY A 91 -4.71 11.57 -36.02
N SER A 92 -5.53 12.25 -35.23
CA SER A 92 -6.81 12.86 -35.64
C SER A 92 -6.67 13.92 -36.74
N ASP A 93 -5.47 14.47 -36.89
CA ASP A 93 -5.02 15.44 -37.89
C ASP A 93 -4.36 14.79 -39.13
N GLY A 94 -3.90 13.55 -38.99
CA GLY A 94 -3.12 12.82 -40.00
C GLY A 94 -1.61 12.68 -39.72
N THR A 95 -1.10 13.15 -38.56
CA THR A 95 0.30 12.96 -38.16
C THR A 95 0.62 11.48 -37.93
N PRO A 96 1.67 10.88 -38.53
CA PRO A 96 2.08 9.52 -38.25
C PRO A 96 2.69 9.39 -36.85
N LEU A 97 2.16 8.52 -36.00
CA LEU A 97 2.60 8.36 -34.61
C LEU A 97 3.52 7.13 -34.48
N TYR A 98 4.82 7.40 -34.30
CA TYR A 98 5.84 6.40 -34.03
C TYR A 98 5.92 6.11 -32.54
N TYR A 99 6.13 4.85 -32.19
CA TYR A 99 6.17 4.33 -30.83
C TYR A 99 7.58 3.79 -30.53
N THR A 100 8.06 4.00 -29.31
CA THR A 100 9.39 3.55 -28.83
C THR A 100 9.34 3.05 -27.39
N THR A 101 10.34 2.26 -27.03
CA THR A 101 10.70 1.88 -25.64
C THR A 101 11.52 2.99 -24.95
N LEU A 102 11.59 3.02 -23.61
CA LEU A 102 12.09 4.17 -22.83
C LEU A 102 13.19 3.82 -21.79
N ASN A 103 14.46 3.65 -22.20
CA ASN A 103 15.59 3.21 -21.33
C ASN A 103 16.63 4.31 -20.92
N ASP A 104 17.43 4.06 -19.85
CA ASP A 104 18.66 4.76 -19.35
C ASP A 104 19.45 3.89 -18.28
N PRO A 105 20.33 4.41 -17.35
CA PRO A 105 20.82 3.68 -16.11
C PRO A 105 20.93 4.46 -14.69
N SER A 106 20.90 3.77 -13.51
CA SER A 106 21.12 4.12 -12.02
C SER A 106 20.14 4.87 -11.03
N THR A 107 19.60 4.40 -9.85
CA THR A 107 19.49 3.13 -9.00
C THR A 107 18.22 3.00 -8.04
N GLN A 108 17.57 1.80 -7.84
CA GLN A 108 16.20 1.39 -7.31
C GLN A 108 15.75 1.58 -5.82
N THR A 109 14.46 1.90 -5.53
CA THR A 109 13.52 1.23 -4.55
C THR A 109 12.03 1.70 -4.63
N SER A 110 11.04 0.86 -4.24
CA SER A 110 9.58 1.21 -4.20
C SER A 110 8.83 0.81 -2.91
N ARG A 111 9.55 0.38 -1.87
CA ARG A 111 9.05 -0.11 -0.56
C ARG A 111 8.16 -1.35 -0.55
N ALA A 112 7.92 -2.00 -1.68
CA ALA A 112 7.21 -3.29 -1.71
C ALA A 112 7.79 -4.34 -0.76
N ASN A 113 9.12 -4.31 -0.53
CA ASN A 113 9.83 -5.15 0.43
C ASN A 113 9.39 -4.98 1.90
N ALA A 114 8.61 -3.94 2.23
CA ALA A 114 7.94 -3.83 3.52
C ALA A 114 6.84 -4.89 3.70
N LEU A 115 6.25 -5.35 2.59
CA LEU A 115 5.08 -6.22 2.54
C LEU A 115 5.41 -7.72 2.48
N TYR A 116 6.66 -8.07 2.19
CA TYR A 116 7.10 -9.46 2.03
C TYR A 116 7.12 -10.22 3.37
N ASP A 117 7.33 -11.54 3.31
CA ASP A 117 7.72 -12.33 4.48
C ASP A 117 9.06 -11.85 5.03
N ASN A 118 9.20 -11.71 6.36
CA ASN A 118 10.30 -11.01 7.04
C ASN A 118 10.49 -9.53 6.61
N GLY A 119 9.52 -8.94 5.90
CA GLY A 119 9.45 -7.51 5.62
C GLY A 119 9.06 -6.68 6.85
N LEU A 120 9.07 -5.35 6.71
CA LEU A 120 8.79 -4.41 7.82
C LEU A 120 7.40 -4.58 8.45
N LEU A 121 6.41 -5.02 7.68
CA LEU A 121 5.05 -5.34 8.13
C LEU A 121 4.81 -6.87 8.22
N ASN A 122 5.76 -7.69 7.78
CA ASN A 122 5.72 -9.15 7.78
C ASN A 122 4.40 -9.76 7.22
N LEU A 123 3.88 -9.19 6.13
CA LEU A 123 2.57 -9.58 5.58
C LEU A 123 2.63 -10.81 4.65
N GLY A 124 3.82 -11.27 4.26
CA GLY A 124 3.98 -12.44 3.40
C GLY A 124 3.55 -12.24 1.94
N LEU A 125 3.32 -11.01 1.50
CA LEU A 125 2.81 -10.71 0.17
C LEU A 125 3.88 -10.91 -0.90
N THR A 126 3.48 -11.49 -2.03
CA THR A 126 4.38 -11.88 -3.13
C THR A 126 3.76 -11.67 -4.51
N GLY A 127 2.45 -11.43 -4.58
CA GLY A 127 1.65 -11.50 -5.79
C GLY A 127 1.28 -12.93 -6.19
N ASN A 128 1.50 -13.94 -5.36
CA ASN A 128 1.16 -15.34 -5.68
C ASN A 128 -0.31 -15.49 -6.13
N GLY A 129 -0.50 -16.02 -7.34
CA GLY A 129 -1.82 -16.18 -7.97
C GLY A 129 -2.45 -14.88 -8.48
N MET A 130 -1.81 -13.72 -8.33
CA MET A 130 -2.20 -12.48 -9.00
C MET A 130 -1.73 -12.49 -10.47
N GLU A 131 -2.44 -11.76 -11.33
CA GLU A 131 -2.16 -11.65 -12.75
C GLU A 131 -2.05 -10.18 -13.16
N VAL A 132 -1.07 -9.86 -14.01
CA VAL A 132 -0.81 -8.51 -14.52
C VAL A 132 -0.52 -8.55 -16.02
N GLY A 133 -1.00 -7.56 -16.76
CA GLY A 133 -0.69 -7.38 -18.18
C GLY A 133 0.56 -6.54 -18.40
N VAL A 134 1.38 -6.91 -19.40
CA VAL A 134 2.55 -6.14 -19.84
C VAL A 134 2.50 -6.00 -21.35
N TRP A 135 2.24 -4.77 -21.82
CA TRP A 135 2.35 -4.42 -23.25
C TRP A 135 3.67 -3.68 -23.48
N ASP A 136 4.38 -4.07 -24.54
CA ASP A 136 5.73 -3.60 -24.85
C ASP A 136 5.99 -3.69 -26.37
N ALA A 137 7.23 -3.50 -26.82
CA ALA A 137 7.62 -3.66 -28.22
C ALA A 137 7.54 -5.10 -28.76
N GLY A 138 7.29 -6.07 -27.88
CA GLY A 138 7.26 -7.50 -28.14
C GLY A 138 6.97 -8.26 -26.85
N ILE A 139 6.82 -9.58 -26.93
CA ILE A 139 6.70 -10.44 -25.74
C ILE A 139 8.04 -10.52 -24.97
N ALA A 140 7.97 -10.89 -23.70
CA ALA A 140 9.17 -11.22 -22.92
C ALA A 140 9.77 -12.56 -23.38
N LEU A 141 11.06 -12.81 -23.08
CA LEU A 141 11.67 -14.13 -23.20
C LEU A 141 11.10 -15.07 -22.13
N THR A 142 9.91 -15.62 -22.36
CA THR A 142 9.15 -16.44 -21.39
C THR A 142 9.87 -17.70 -20.88
N THR A 143 10.96 -18.11 -21.54
CA THR A 143 11.80 -19.25 -21.12
C THR A 143 13.02 -18.84 -20.28
N HIS A 144 13.14 -17.57 -19.90
CA HIS A 144 14.17 -17.10 -18.96
C HIS A 144 13.97 -17.72 -17.57
N GLN A 145 15.07 -18.07 -16.90
CA GLN A 145 15.06 -18.82 -15.64
C GLN A 145 14.30 -18.12 -14.51
N GLU A 146 14.23 -16.78 -14.53
CA GLU A 146 13.49 -15.98 -13.54
C GLU A 146 11.96 -16.08 -13.66
N PHE A 147 11.47 -16.52 -14.81
CA PHE A 147 10.04 -16.55 -15.12
C PHE A 147 9.41 -17.92 -14.99
N ASP A 148 10.20 -18.98 -14.79
CA ASP A 148 9.76 -20.37 -14.58
C ASP A 148 8.65 -20.86 -15.54
N THR A 149 7.38 -20.65 -15.18
CA THR A 149 6.20 -20.79 -16.05
C THR A 149 5.23 -19.60 -15.97
N ARG A 150 5.54 -18.57 -15.18
CA ARG A 150 4.68 -17.42 -14.85
C ARG A 150 4.69 -16.28 -15.88
N ALA A 151 5.70 -16.17 -16.75
CA ALA A 151 5.59 -15.31 -17.94
C ALA A 151 4.85 -16.07 -19.05
N LYS A 152 3.78 -15.46 -19.59
CA LYS A 152 3.01 -16.00 -20.73
C LYS A 152 3.13 -15.07 -21.93
N ASN A 153 3.19 -15.66 -23.12
CA ASN A 153 2.82 -15.00 -24.36
C ASN A 153 1.28 -15.05 -24.45
N ALA A 154 0.63 -13.91 -24.65
CA ALA A 154 -0.82 -13.75 -24.55
C ALA A 154 -1.53 -13.44 -25.88
N ASP A 155 -0.83 -12.85 -26.86
CA ASP A 155 -1.32 -12.49 -28.20
C ASP A 155 -0.95 -13.53 -29.29
N GLY A 156 0.06 -14.37 -29.02
CA GLY A 156 0.65 -15.30 -29.97
C GLY A 156 1.80 -14.70 -30.80
N SER A 157 2.29 -13.50 -30.45
CA SER A 157 3.38 -12.82 -31.15
C SER A 157 4.70 -13.60 -31.03
N SER A 158 5.57 -13.45 -32.03
CA SER A 158 6.88 -14.11 -32.09
C SER A 158 8.06 -13.16 -31.88
N GLU A 159 7.80 -11.87 -31.69
CA GLU A 159 8.85 -10.87 -31.47
C GLU A 159 9.23 -10.81 -29.98
N ILE A 160 10.40 -11.33 -29.64
CA ILE A 160 10.94 -11.30 -28.27
C ILE A 160 11.67 -9.98 -28.06
N SER A 161 11.12 -9.11 -27.22
CA SER A 161 11.69 -7.81 -26.87
C SER A 161 12.61 -7.91 -25.65
N LEU A 162 13.83 -7.38 -25.79
CA LEU A 162 14.75 -7.18 -24.66
C LEU A 162 14.12 -6.29 -23.58
N HIS A 163 13.47 -5.22 -24.02
CA HIS A 163 12.83 -4.26 -23.13
C HIS A 163 11.67 -4.89 -22.37
N SER A 164 10.78 -5.62 -23.06
CA SER A 164 9.69 -6.40 -22.46
C SER A 164 10.20 -7.42 -21.43
N THR A 165 11.35 -8.05 -21.71
CA THR A 165 12.00 -8.98 -20.79
C THR A 165 12.52 -8.25 -19.54
N LEU A 166 13.13 -7.07 -19.68
CA LEU A 166 13.59 -6.24 -18.55
C LEU A 166 12.42 -5.69 -17.72
N VAL A 167 11.34 -5.25 -18.36
CA VAL A 167 10.11 -4.74 -17.73
C VAL A 167 9.40 -5.86 -16.96
N THR A 168 9.19 -7.02 -17.60
CA THR A 168 8.59 -8.21 -16.98
C THR A 168 9.48 -8.74 -15.84
N GLY A 169 10.81 -8.66 -15.98
CA GLY A 169 11.77 -9.03 -14.94
C GLY A 169 11.68 -8.18 -13.68
N ASN A 170 11.53 -6.86 -13.81
CA ASN A 170 11.34 -5.97 -12.66
C ASN A 170 10.01 -6.23 -11.93
N LEU A 171 9.03 -6.84 -12.62
CA LEU A 171 7.73 -7.15 -12.06
C LEU A 171 7.68 -8.54 -11.42
N ILE A 172 8.08 -9.61 -12.11
CA ILE A 172 7.80 -11.01 -11.67
C ILE A 172 9.01 -11.94 -11.50
N SER A 173 10.27 -11.49 -11.68
CA SER A 173 11.43 -12.38 -11.51
C SER A 173 11.44 -13.06 -10.14
N SER A 174 11.59 -14.38 -10.10
CA SER A 174 11.54 -15.16 -8.86
C SER A 174 12.66 -14.82 -7.86
N GLY A 175 13.82 -14.36 -8.35
CA GLY A 175 15.03 -14.12 -7.56
C GLY A 175 16.05 -15.25 -7.63
N VAL A 176 16.22 -15.90 -8.79
CA VAL A 176 17.34 -16.84 -9.03
C VAL A 176 18.68 -16.12 -8.91
N GLU A 177 18.75 -14.90 -9.44
CA GLU A 177 19.68 -13.87 -9.00
C GLU A 177 18.95 -12.97 -7.98
N ALA A 178 19.40 -12.99 -6.73
CA ALA A 178 18.73 -12.29 -5.63
C ALA A 178 18.65 -10.76 -5.83
N ASN A 179 19.61 -10.18 -6.55
CA ASN A 179 19.63 -8.75 -6.87
C ASN A 179 18.73 -8.37 -8.07
N ALA A 180 18.07 -9.36 -8.71
CA ALA A 180 17.20 -9.18 -9.87
C ALA A 180 15.75 -9.68 -9.62
N GLN A 181 15.39 -9.92 -8.35
CA GLN A 181 14.03 -10.31 -7.95
C GLN A 181 13.02 -9.21 -8.30
N GLY A 182 11.88 -9.61 -8.84
CA GLY A 182 10.80 -8.70 -9.23
C GLY A 182 9.96 -8.28 -8.03
N VAL A 183 9.25 -7.15 -8.17
CA VAL A 183 8.46 -6.59 -7.08
C VAL A 183 7.30 -7.51 -6.65
N ALA A 184 6.61 -8.14 -7.60
CA ALA A 184 5.61 -9.18 -7.34
C ALA A 184 6.15 -10.55 -7.80
N TYR A 185 7.24 -11.00 -7.18
CA TYR A 185 8.01 -12.19 -7.56
C TYR A 185 7.24 -13.54 -7.53
N GLY A 186 6.00 -13.57 -7.02
CA GLY A 186 5.08 -14.70 -7.09
C GLY A 186 3.99 -14.59 -8.18
N ALA A 187 3.81 -13.42 -8.80
CA ALA A 187 2.72 -13.16 -9.75
C ALA A 187 2.94 -13.77 -11.14
N GLN A 188 1.85 -13.84 -11.92
CA GLN A 188 1.85 -14.23 -13.34
C GLN A 188 1.80 -12.98 -14.23
N ALA A 189 2.67 -12.91 -15.23
CA ALA A 189 2.67 -11.84 -16.23
C ALA A 189 2.12 -12.33 -17.57
N MET A 190 1.09 -11.67 -18.08
CA MET A 190 0.58 -11.84 -19.44
C MET A 190 1.27 -10.81 -20.33
N THR A 191 2.17 -11.25 -21.21
CA THR A 191 3.00 -10.37 -22.06
C THR A 191 2.48 -10.34 -23.49
N TYR A 192 2.47 -9.13 -24.06
CA TYR A 192 1.87 -8.77 -25.35
C TYR A 192 2.78 -7.78 -26.10
N ASP A 193 2.67 -7.73 -27.43
CA ASP A 193 3.21 -6.65 -28.24
C ASP A 193 2.19 -5.50 -28.45
N TRP A 194 2.71 -4.29 -28.60
CA TRP A 194 1.97 -3.03 -28.73
C TRP A 194 1.07 -2.88 -29.98
N THR A 195 0.99 -3.86 -30.88
CA THR A 195 0.32 -3.69 -32.19
C THR A 195 -1.21 -3.59 -32.10
N ARG A 196 -1.83 -4.15 -31.06
CA ARG A 196 -3.29 -4.11 -30.83
C ARG A 196 -3.64 -3.67 -29.39
N ASP A 197 -2.73 -2.97 -28.72
CA ASP A 197 -2.77 -2.63 -27.29
C ASP A 197 -4.15 -2.17 -26.76
N LYS A 198 -4.79 -1.18 -27.37
CA LYS A 198 -6.12 -0.69 -26.97
C LYS A 198 -7.20 -1.78 -26.99
N ILE A 199 -7.14 -2.71 -27.95
CA ILE A 199 -8.13 -3.78 -28.09
C ILE A 199 -7.85 -4.87 -27.06
N GLU A 200 -6.59 -5.30 -26.95
CA GLU A 200 -6.20 -6.42 -26.10
C GLU A 200 -6.28 -6.07 -24.61
N VAL A 201 -5.98 -4.82 -24.23
CA VAL A 201 -6.32 -4.33 -22.89
C VAL A 201 -7.83 -4.31 -22.70
N ALA A 202 -8.61 -3.75 -23.63
CA ALA A 202 -10.06 -3.70 -23.45
C ALA A 202 -10.67 -5.10 -23.30
N GLU A 203 -10.18 -6.09 -24.05
CA GLU A 203 -10.50 -7.51 -23.89
C GLU A 203 -10.06 -8.05 -22.52
N ALA A 204 -8.82 -7.80 -22.08
CA ALA A 204 -8.29 -8.30 -20.80
C ALA A 204 -8.98 -7.67 -19.58
N ALA A 205 -9.15 -6.35 -19.58
CA ALA A 205 -9.89 -5.58 -18.58
C ALA A 205 -11.35 -6.04 -18.52
N ALA A 206 -12.04 -6.18 -19.66
CA ALA A 206 -13.40 -6.74 -19.73
C ALA A 206 -13.50 -8.22 -19.27
N ASN A 207 -12.36 -8.93 -19.20
CA ASN A 207 -12.24 -10.26 -18.61
C ASN A 207 -11.76 -10.27 -17.14
N GLY A 208 -11.61 -9.09 -16.53
CA GLY A 208 -11.32 -8.92 -15.11
C GLY A 208 -9.84 -8.65 -14.78
N MET A 209 -8.98 -8.31 -15.73
CA MET A 209 -7.61 -7.87 -15.41
C MET A 209 -7.65 -6.59 -14.55
N LEU A 210 -6.93 -6.59 -13.42
CA LEU A 210 -6.89 -5.47 -12.47
C LEU A 210 -5.85 -4.41 -12.85
N LEU A 211 -4.64 -4.83 -13.24
CA LEU A 211 -3.52 -3.93 -13.52
C LEU A 211 -2.84 -4.30 -14.84
N SER A 212 -2.29 -3.27 -15.49
CA SER A 212 -1.28 -3.45 -16.53
C SER A 212 -0.12 -2.45 -16.37
N ASN A 213 0.99 -2.77 -17.03
CA ASN A 213 2.12 -1.88 -17.20
C ASN A 213 2.36 -1.59 -18.70
N HIS A 214 2.48 -0.30 -19.05
CA HIS A 214 2.82 0.20 -20.38
C HIS A 214 4.11 1.03 -20.32
N SER A 215 5.23 0.40 -20.67
CA SER A 215 6.59 0.99 -20.62
C SER A 215 7.06 1.52 -21.98
N TYR A 216 6.14 2.07 -22.76
CA TYR A 216 6.40 2.61 -24.11
C TYR A 216 5.68 3.94 -24.27
N GLY A 217 5.92 4.63 -25.39
CA GLY A 217 5.23 5.90 -25.67
C GLY A 217 5.42 6.38 -27.10
N ILE A 218 4.75 7.48 -27.44
CA ILE A 218 4.95 8.18 -28.71
C ILE A 218 6.35 8.81 -28.70
N LEU A 219 7.10 8.62 -29.79
CA LEU A 219 8.43 9.18 -29.97
C LEU A 219 8.36 10.69 -30.24
N SER A 220 9.01 11.47 -29.38
CA SER A 220 8.89 12.94 -29.31
C SER A 220 9.44 13.67 -30.54
N ASP A 221 10.54 13.21 -31.15
CA ASP A 221 11.14 13.86 -32.33
C ASP A 221 10.30 13.75 -33.62
N ARG A 222 9.15 13.03 -33.58
CA ARG A 222 8.28 12.77 -34.74
C ARG A 222 6.90 13.44 -34.68
N VAL A 223 6.58 14.18 -33.61
CA VAL A 223 5.32 14.91 -33.48
C VAL A 223 5.53 16.44 -33.52
N PRO A 224 4.56 17.22 -34.04
CA PRO A 224 4.61 18.67 -33.93
C PRO A 224 4.23 19.14 -32.51
N ASP A 225 4.72 20.32 -32.11
CA ASP A 225 4.64 20.90 -30.76
C ASP A 225 3.29 20.70 -30.04
N TRP A 226 2.16 20.87 -30.74
CA TRP A 226 0.82 20.76 -30.14
C TRP A 226 0.44 19.35 -29.62
N TYR A 227 1.24 18.31 -29.88
CA TYR A 227 1.02 16.97 -29.31
C TYR A 227 1.46 16.87 -27.85
N PHE A 228 2.46 17.65 -27.43
CA PHE A 228 2.91 17.70 -26.04
C PHE A 228 1.78 18.27 -25.17
N GLY A 229 1.60 17.72 -23.98
CA GLY A 229 0.57 18.15 -23.04
C GLY A 229 -0.88 17.87 -23.47
N ALA A 230 -1.15 17.50 -24.72
CA ALA A 230 -2.51 17.52 -25.26
C ALA A 230 -3.39 16.31 -24.88
N TYR A 231 -4.70 16.57 -24.76
CA TYR A 231 -5.74 15.53 -24.72
C TYR A 231 -6.18 15.16 -26.14
N ILE A 232 -5.63 14.06 -26.66
CA ILE A 232 -5.86 13.59 -28.04
C ILE A 232 -6.76 12.36 -28.08
N LYS A 233 -7.13 11.89 -29.29
CA LYS A 233 -7.97 10.71 -29.49
C LYS A 233 -7.42 9.46 -28.79
N VAL A 234 -6.09 9.27 -28.79
CA VAL A 234 -5.43 8.19 -28.03
C VAL A 234 -5.79 8.29 -26.54
N THR A 235 -5.60 9.48 -25.95
CA THR A 235 -5.94 9.78 -24.55
C THR A 235 -7.41 9.50 -24.23
N GLN A 236 -8.33 9.96 -25.09
CA GLN A 236 -9.77 9.73 -24.94
C GLN A 236 -10.13 8.24 -24.95
N ASP A 237 -9.51 7.44 -25.82
CA ASP A 237 -9.79 6.01 -25.90
C ASP A 237 -9.34 5.25 -24.64
N TRP A 238 -8.18 5.59 -24.08
CA TRP A 238 -7.70 4.96 -22.84
C TRP A 238 -8.55 5.36 -21.62
N ASP A 239 -8.99 6.61 -21.52
CA ASP A 239 -9.96 7.00 -20.49
C ASP A 239 -11.29 6.24 -20.64
N LYS A 240 -11.77 6.02 -21.88
CA LYS A 240 -12.95 5.16 -22.14
C LYS A 240 -12.74 3.72 -21.68
N ILE A 241 -11.57 3.11 -21.94
CA ILE A 241 -11.27 1.72 -21.51
C ILE A 241 -11.42 1.62 -19.99
N MET A 242 -10.77 2.52 -19.25
CA MET A 242 -10.80 2.53 -17.78
C MET A 242 -12.20 2.86 -17.22
N TYR A 243 -12.94 3.80 -17.82
CA TYR A 243 -14.31 4.12 -17.40
C TYR A 243 -15.30 2.96 -17.61
N ASN A 244 -15.11 2.15 -18.67
CA ASN A 244 -15.95 0.98 -18.93
C ASN A 244 -15.51 -0.29 -18.16
N ALA A 245 -14.34 -0.25 -17.50
CA ALA A 245 -13.85 -1.31 -16.62
C ALA A 245 -13.32 -0.77 -15.27
N PRO A 246 -14.18 -0.29 -14.35
CA PRO A 246 -13.74 0.42 -13.13
C PRO A 246 -12.78 -0.29 -12.15
N TYR A 247 -12.47 -1.58 -12.28
CA TYR A 247 -11.40 -2.24 -11.49
C TYR A 247 -10.04 -2.28 -12.21
N TYR A 248 -9.98 -1.87 -13.49
CA TYR A 248 -8.76 -1.88 -14.29
C TYR A 248 -7.99 -0.55 -14.18
N LEU A 249 -6.78 -0.59 -13.62
CA LEU A 249 -5.84 0.53 -13.54
C LEU A 249 -4.68 0.32 -14.53
N MET A 250 -4.59 1.21 -15.52
CA MET A 250 -3.42 1.30 -16.40
C MET A 250 -2.29 2.05 -15.71
N VAL A 251 -1.10 1.45 -15.61
CA VAL A 251 0.13 2.13 -15.17
C VAL A 251 1.02 2.40 -16.40
N THR A 252 1.53 3.63 -16.52
CA THR A 252 2.28 4.10 -17.68
C THR A 252 3.61 4.73 -17.28
N ALA A 253 4.64 4.53 -18.10
CA ALA A 253 5.90 5.27 -18.03
C ALA A 253 5.70 6.72 -18.54
N ALA A 254 6.17 7.74 -17.80
CA ALA A 254 5.95 9.14 -18.20
C ALA A 254 6.67 9.56 -19.50
N GLY A 255 7.79 8.92 -19.85
CA GLY A 255 8.68 9.32 -20.95
C GLY A 255 10.09 9.66 -20.47
N ASN A 256 11.08 9.55 -21.35
CA ASN A 256 12.49 9.84 -21.07
C ASN A 256 12.99 11.09 -21.83
N ALA A 257 12.12 12.06 -22.11
CA ALA A 257 12.39 13.13 -23.07
C ALA A 257 13.00 14.42 -22.46
N GLN A 258 13.32 14.46 -21.16
CA GLN A 258 13.62 15.71 -20.43
C GLN A 258 14.66 16.62 -21.12
N ASN A 259 15.70 16.01 -21.68
CA ASN A 259 16.83 16.70 -22.34
C ASN A 259 16.85 16.49 -23.86
N SER A 260 15.71 16.14 -24.47
CA SER A 260 15.56 15.94 -25.93
C SER A 260 15.67 17.23 -26.74
N TYR A 261 15.12 18.32 -26.19
CA TYR A 261 14.82 19.58 -26.87
C TYR A 261 13.73 19.48 -27.98
N ASP A 262 12.88 18.45 -27.96
CA ASP A 262 11.90 18.19 -29.02
C ASP A 262 10.69 19.16 -29.01
N ASN A 263 10.22 19.60 -27.84
CA ASN A 263 9.13 20.61 -27.75
C ASN A 263 9.70 22.03 -27.88
N ALA A 264 9.52 22.67 -29.06
CA ALA A 264 10.02 24.02 -29.32
C ALA A 264 9.14 25.15 -28.73
N SER A 265 7.90 24.84 -28.30
CA SER A 265 6.90 25.82 -27.86
C SER A 265 6.18 25.44 -26.56
N PRO A 266 6.88 24.98 -25.50
CA PRO A 266 6.25 24.38 -24.32
C PRO A 266 5.30 25.35 -23.61
N ASN A 267 4.22 24.81 -23.03
CA ASN A 267 3.22 25.57 -22.29
C ASN A 267 3.76 26.31 -21.05
N PHE A 268 4.95 25.96 -20.57
CA PHE A 268 5.72 26.70 -19.56
C PHE A 268 7.22 26.77 -19.88
N GLY A 269 7.84 27.91 -19.52
CA GLY A 269 9.30 28.09 -19.52
C GLY A 269 9.90 28.18 -20.93
N LYS A 270 10.94 27.37 -21.18
CA LYS A 270 11.61 27.17 -22.46
C LYS A 270 11.87 25.68 -22.64
N THR A 271 12.10 25.26 -23.88
CA THR A 271 12.54 23.91 -24.25
C THR A 271 13.70 23.35 -23.39
N ALA A 272 14.63 24.21 -22.97
CA ALA A 272 15.78 23.83 -22.14
C ALA A 272 15.45 23.62 -20.65
N ASP A 273 14.25 23.96 -20.20
CA ASP A 273 13.80 23.80 -18.82
C ASP A 273 13.11 22.43 -18.59
N GLY A 274 12.80 21.68 -19.67
CA GLY A 274 12.34 20.29 -19.61
C GLY A 274 10.87 20.06 -19.22
N PHE A 275 10.02 21.10 -19.32
CA PHE A 275 8.58 21.02 -19.09
C PHE A 275 7.82 20.69 -20.38
N ASP A 276 6.58 20.20 -20.21
CA ASP A 276 5.64 19.91 -21.29
C ASP A 276 6.16 18.84 -22.27
N LEU A 277 6.34 17.62 -21.75
CA LEU A 277 6.97 16.50 -22.46
C LEU A 277 6.18 15.19 -22.41
N LEU A 278 4.90 15.26 -22.04
CA LEU A 278 3.99 14.13 -21.94
C LEU A 278 3.16 13.97 -23.23
N LEU A 279 2.90 12.74 -23.64
CA LEU A 279 2.37 12.41 -24.97
C LEU A 279 1.36 11.26 -24.91
N GLY A 280 0.24 11.41 -25.63
CA GLY A 280 -0.70 10.31 -25.89
C GLY A 280 -1.40 9.78 -24.64
N PHE A 281 -1.09 8.55 -24.22
CA PHE A 281 -1.76 7.93 -23.07
C PHE A 281 -1.19 8.38 -21.71
N THR A 282 -0.01 8.99 -21.66
CA THR A 282 0.55 9.52 -20.40
C THR A 282 -0.20 10.76 -19.90
N THR A 283 -0.99 11.40 -20.78
CA THR A 283 -1.92 12.50 -20.46
C THR A 283 -3.35 12.03 -20.12
N THR A 284 -3.58 10.74 -19.85
CA THR A 284 -4.90 10.21 -19.41
C THR A 284 -5.33 10.72 -18.04
N LYS A 285 -6.63 10.83 -17.79
CA LYS A 285 -7.17 11.21 -16.47
C LYS A 285 -7.17 10.02 -15.52
N ASN A 286 -7.64 8.88 -16.01
CA ASN A 286 -7.95 7.71 -15.18
C ASN A 286 -6.71 6.83 -14.91
N GLY A 287 -5.72 6.84 -15.80
CA GLY A 287 -4.47 6.09 -15.66
C GLY A 287 -3.51 6.71 -14.66
N LEU A 288 -2.52 5.90 -14.22
CA LEU A 288 -1.43 6.34 -13.36
C LEU A 288 -0.14 6.47 -14.20
N THR A 289 0.46 7.64 -14.21
CA THR A 289 1.63 8.01 -15.01
C THR A 289 2.83 8.20 -14.08
N ILE A 290 3.89 7.44 -14.31
CA ILE A 290 5.00 7.28 -13.37
C ILE A 290 6.25 8.04 -13.83
N ALA A 291 6.65 9.03 -13.03
CA ALA A 291 7.95 9.70 -13.14
C ALA A 291 9.08 8.76 -12.69
N GLY A 292 10.27 8.93 -13.27
CA GLY A 292 11.49 8.34 -12.76
C GLY A 292 12.10 9.21 -11.68
N ALA A 293 12.26 8.67 -10.47
CA ALA A 293 13.05 9.26 -9.40
C ALA A 293 14.33 8.46 -9.12
N ASN A 294 15.27 9.10 -8.40
CA ASN A 294 16.35 8.44 -7.69
C ASN A 294 16.09 8.60 -6.20
N THR A 295 16.02 7.49 -5.46
CA THR A 295 15.59 7.46 -4.06
C THR A 295 16.68 6.96 -3.10
N GLU A 296 16.59 7.35 -1.84
CA GLU A 296 17.36 6.81 -0.73
C GLU A 296 16.39 6.54 0.43
N ILE A 297 16.28 5.28 0.85
CA ILE A 297 15.29 4.81 1.83
C ILE A 297 16.02 4.09 2.97
N ASP A 298 15.66 4.37 4.22
CA ASP A 298 16.32 3.78 5.39
C ASP A 298 15.82 2.34 5.68
N LYS A 299 16.48 1.68 6.63
CA LYS A 299 16.14 0.31 7.07
C LYS A 299 14.77 0.18 7.78
N LYS A 300 14.04 1.28 7.98
CA LYS A 300 12.67 1.31 8.53
C LYS A 300 11.64 1.69 7.46
N GLY A 301 12.07 1.95 6.22
CA GLY A 301 11.21 2.40 5.12
C GLY A 301 11.02 3.93 5.06
N ASN A 302 11.72 4.73 5.85
CA ASN A 302 11.59 6.20 5.77
C ASN A 302 12.28 6.72 4.50
N LEU A 303 11.70 7.73 3.84
CA LEU A 303 12.42 8.46 2.80
C LEU A 303 13.55 9.28 3.44
N VAL A 304 14.80 9.01 3.09
CA VAL A 304 15.96 9.82 3.48
C VAL A 304 16.16 10.95 2.47
N LYS A 305 15.98 10.63 1.19
CA LYS A 305 16.10 11.56 0.08
C LYS A 305 15.35 11.06 -1.15
N ALA A 306 14.78 11.99 -1.92
CA ALA A 306 14.42 11.76 -3.31
C ALA A 306 14.96 12.91 -4.19
N SER A 307 14.99 12.67 -5.49
CA SER A 307 15.16 13.69 -6.52
C SER A 307 14.72 13.11 -7.85
N VAL A 308 14.04 13.90 -8.69
CA VAL A 308 13.63 13.45 -10.02
C VAL A 308 14.84 13.06 -10.88
N ALA A 309 14.73 12.00 -11.66
CA ALA A 309 15.81 11.51 -12.50
C ALA A 309 15.93 12.34 -13.78
N GLY A 310 17.17 12.62 -14.20
CA GLY A 310 17.50 13.53 -15.31
C GLY A 310 17.11 13.09 -16.72
N TYR A 311 16.30 12.03 -16.83
CA TYR A 311 15.65 11.60 -18.06
C TYR A 311 14.13 11.86 -18.04
N SER A 312 13.50 11.91 -16.86
CA SER A 312 12.04 11.80 -16.73
C SER A 312 11.32 12.99 -17.37
N SER A 313 10.40 12.72 -18.29
CA SER A 313 9.50 13.73 -18.86
C SER A 313 8.64 14.37 -17.76
N PHE A 314 8.55 15.71 -17.77
CA PHE A 314 7.69 16.47 -16.87
C PHE A 314 6.39 16.88 -17.56
N GLY A 315 5.37 17.19 -16.76
CA GLY A 315 4.24 18.01 -17.19
C GLY A 315 4.62 19.51 -17.29
N PRO A 316 3.66 20.43 -17.17
CA PRO A 316 2.24 20.16 -16.94
C PRO A 316 1.58 19.56 -18.19
N VAL A 317 0.40 18.99 -17.99
CA VAL A 317 -0.54 18.74 -19.10
C VAL A 317 -1.12 20.09 -19.55
N ASP A 318 -1.54 20.24 -20.81
CA ASP A 318 -2.03 21.51 -21.36
C ASP A 318 -3.20 22.13 -20.57
N ASP A 319 -4.09 21.29 -20.06
CA ASP A 319 -5.21 21.70 -19.23
C ASP A 319 -4.82 21.91 -17.75
N GLY A 320 -3.56 21.72 -17.39
CA GLY A 320 -2.98 22.03 -16.08
C GLY A 320 -2.99 20.89 -15.07
N ARG A 321 -3.45 19.69 -15.45
CA ARG A 321 -3.49 18.49 -14.60
C ARG A 321 -2.12 18.10 -14.06
N VAL A 322 -2.11 17.57 -12.84
CA VAL A 322 -0.93 16.99 -12.18
C VAL A 322 -0.52 15.73 -12.92
N LYS A 323 0.48 15.86 -13.80
CA LYS A 323 1.20 14.72 -14.38
C LYS A 323 2.72 14.98 -14.39
N PRO A 324 3.56 13.93 -14.23
CA PRO A 324 3.19 12.56 -13.85
C PRO A 324 2.45 12.52 -12.50
N ASP A 325 1.58 11.53 -12.24
CA ASP A 325 0.76 11.52 -11.01
C ASP A 325 1.62 11.17 -9.79
N LEU A 326 2.64 10.34 -9.98
CA LEU A 326 3.44 9.72 -8.92
C LEU A 326 4.86 9.42 -9.43
N ALA A 327 5.84 9.39 -8.54
CA ALA A 327 7.19 8.93 -8.84
C ALA A 327 7.45 7.50 -8.35
N GLY A 328 8.09 6.71 -9.20
CA GLY A 328 8.71 5.43 -8.85
C GLY A 328 10.21 5.52 -9.08
N ASP A 329 10.99 4.71 -8.37
CA ASP A 329 12.41 4.64 -8.68
C ASP A 329 12.62 3.82 -9.96
N GLY A 330 13.10 4.48 -11.00
CA GLY A 330 13.18 3.93 -12.34
C GLY A 330 14.56 3.46 -12.72
N SER A 331 15.36 2.98 -11.78
CA SER A 331 16.77 3.33 -11.84
C SER A 331 17.72 2.15 -11.44
N ASN A 332 18.87 1.89 -12.12
CA ASN A 332 19.73 0.65 -12.07
C ASN A 332 18.95 -0.62 -11.66
N ILE A 333 17.87 -0.92 -12.36
CA ILE A 333 17.19 -2.20 -12.21
C ILE A 333 18.09 -3.24 -12.86
N LEU A 334 18.73 -4.09 -12.07
CA LEU A 334 19.23 -5.37 -12.57
C LEU A 334 18.01 -6.25 -12.86
N SER A 335 17.83 -6.67 -14.11
CA SER A 335 16.65 -7.42 -14.53
C SER A 335 16.99 -8.48 -15.57
N ALA A 336 16.04 -9.38 -15.82
CA ALA A 336 16.13 -10.42 -16.84
C ALA A 336 16.35 -9.80 -18.24
N SER A 337 17.36 -10.28 -18.95
CA SER A 337 17.71 -9.85 -20.31
C SER A 337 17.37 -10.97 -21.31
N SER A 338 16.93 -10.60 -22.52
CA SER A 338 16.55 -11.55 -23.56
C SER A 338 17.73 -12.16 -24.35
N ALA A 339 18.98 -11.92 -23.93
CA ALA A 339 20.17 -12.38 -24.65
C ALA A 339 20.39 -13.91 -24.53
N THR A 340 20.08 -14.48 -23.37
CA THR A 340 19.97 -15.92 -23.10
C THR A 340 18.92 -16.17 -22.01
N ASN A 341 18.54 -17.43 -21.78
CA ASN A 341 17.62 -17.80 -20.70
C ASN A 341 18.20 -17.61 -19.27
N SER A 342 19.43 -17.10 -19.13
CA SER A 342 20.09 -16.86 -17.84
C SER A 342 20.93 -15.56 -17.85
N SER A 343 20.60 -14.61 -18.74
CA SER A 343 21.30 -13.32 -18.84
C SER A 343 20.58 -12.23 -18.07
N TYR A 344 21.34 -11.34 -17.45
CA TYR A 344 20.84 -10.18 -16.72
C TYR A 344 21.48 -8.92 -17.27
N GLN A 345 20.77 -7.81 -17.21
CA GLN A 345 21.25 -6.50 -17.61
C GLN A 345 20.71 -5.44 -16.66
N VAL A 346 21.52 -4.42 -16.41
CA VAL A 346 21.12 -3.23 -15.65
C VAL A 346 20.49 -2.21 -16.60
N SER A 347 19.35 -1.66 -16.23
CA SER A 347 18.60 -0.65 -17.01
C SER A 347 17.90 0.35 -16.09
N SER A 348 17.51 1.49 -16.65
CA SER A 348 16.65 2.50 -16.05
C SER A 348 15.68 3.07 -17.07
N GLY A 349 14.92 4.07 -16.65
CA GLY A 349 13.98 4.83 -17.44
C GLY A 349 12.65 4.91 -16.70
N THR A 350 11.73 5.70 -17.21
CA THR A 350 10.33 5.61 -16.75
C THR A 350 9.76 4.21 -17.00
N SER A 351 10.28 3.48 -18.00
CA SER A 351 10.07 2.03 -18.21
C SER A 351 10.42 1.11 -17.06
N MET A 352 11.31 1.55 -16.16
CA MET A 352 11.74 0.81 -14.99
C MET A 352 10.95 1.25 -13.75
N ALA A 353 10.55 2.52 -13.69
CA ALA A 353 9.73 3.03 -12.58
C ALA A 353 8.31 2.45 -12.62
N ALA A 354 7.70 2.43 -13.81
CA ALA A 354 6.34 1.96 -14.02
C ALA A 354 6.09 0.50 -13.56
N PRO A 355 6.90 -0.53 -13.92
CA PRO A 355 6.66 -1.90 -13.46
C PRO A 355 6.98 -2.08 -11.97
N GLY A 356 7.93 -1.30 -11.43
CA GLY A 356 8.22 -1.29 -9.98
C GLY A 356 7.04 -0.78 -9.15
N VAL A 357 6.35 0.27 -9.63
CA VAL A 357 5.11 0.76 -9.03
C VAL A 357 3.94 -0.21 -9.30
N THR A 358 3.82 -0.75 -10.51
CA THR A 358 2.77 -1.73 -10.87
C THR A 358 2.83 -2.96 -9.97
N GLY A 359 4.03 -3.47 -9.68
CA GLY A 359 4.22 -4.55 -8.70
C GLY A 359 3.75 -4.16 -7.30
N SER A 360 4.13 -2.99 -6.79
CA SER A 360 3.68 -2.49 -5.48
C SER A 360 2.15 -2.40 -5.40
N LEU A 361 1.50 -1.93 -6.47
CA LEU A 361 0.04 -1.80 -6.55
C LEU A 361 -0.66 -3.18 -6.66
N LEU A 362 -0.02 -4.17 -7.31
CA LEU A 362 -0.52 -5.54 -7.38
C LEU A 362 -0.47 -6.24 -6.01
N LEU A 363 0.56 -5.97 -5.21
CA LEU A 363 0.65 -6.43 -3.82
C LEU A 363 -0.43 -5.80 -2.93
N LEU A 364 -0.73 -4.51 -3.12
CA LEU A 364 -1.82 -3.85 -2.39
C LEU A 364 -3.20 -4.41 -2.78
N GLN A 365 -3.40 -4.84 -4.03
CA GLN A 365 -4.60 -5.61 -4.41
C GLN A 365 -4.63 -7.01 -3.79
N GLN A 366 -3.49 -7.72 -3.69
CA GLN A 366 -3.43 -8.99 -2.93
C GLN A 366 -3.85 -8.74 -1.46
N TYR A 367 -3.28 -7.71 -0.82
CA TYR A 367 -3.57 -7.41 0.58
C TYR A 367 -5.04 -7.08 0.82
N HIS A 368 -5.65 -6.27 -0.05
CA HIS A 368 -7.05 -5.91 0.08
C HIS A 368 -8.00 -7.13 -0.06
N GLU A 369 -7.64 -8.15 -0.85
CA GLU A 369 -8.43 -9.38 -0.92
C GLU A 369 -8.24 -10.25 0.33
N GLU A 370 -7.00 -10.36 0.83
CA GLU A 370 -6.71 -11.06 2.09
C GLU A 370 -7.35 -10.40 3.31
N LEU A 371 -7.52 -9.07 3.32
CA LEU A 371 -8.20 -8.34 4.39
C LEU A 371 -9.73 -8.25 4.26
N PHE A 372 -10.26 -8.16 3.02
CA PHE A 372 -11.66 -7.76 2.79
C PHE A 372 -12.40 -8.65 1.76
N GLY A 373 -11.83 -9.77 1.32
CA GLY A 373 -12.43 -10.73 0.37
C GLY A 373 -12.83 -10.14 -0.99
N THR A 374 -12.26 -8.99 -1.33
CA THR A 374 -12.61 -8.15 -2.49
C THR A 374 -11.40 -7.39 -3.01
N TYR A 375 -11.46 -6.89 -4.25
CA TYR A 375 -10.43 -6.00 -4.82
C TYR A 375 -10.92 -4.54 -4.81
N MET A 376 -9.98 -3.60 -4.76
CA MET A 376 -10.24 -2.16 -4.93
C MET A 376 -10.62 -1.83 -6.38
N LYS A 377 -11.51 -0.85 -6.59
CA LYS A 377 -11.61 -0.16 -7.89
C LYS A 377 -10.30 0.55 -8.25
N ALA A 378 -10.11 0.82 -9.54
CA ALA A 378 -8.96 1.54 -10.07
C ALA A 378 -8.79 2.93 -9.44
N ALA A 379 -9.90 3.65 -9.22
CA ALA A 379 -9.91 4.94 -8.53
C ALA A 379 -9.43 4.82 -7.07
N THR A 380 -9.83 3.77 -6.34
CA THR A 380 -9.44 3.53 -4.95
C THR A 380 -7.95 3.20 -4.85
N LEU A 381 -7.45 2.33 -5.74
CA LEU A 381 -6.03 1.96 -5.81
C LEU A 381 -5.14 3.14 -6.23
N LYS A 382 -5.56 3.93 -7.23
CA LYS A 382 -4.90 5.18 -7.62
C LYS A 382 -4.90 6.17 -6.45
N GLY A 383 -6.08 6.44 -5.88
CA GLY A 383 -6.25 7.36 -4.77
C GLY A 383 -5.40 7.00 -3.57
N LEU A 384 -5.32 5.71 -3.20
CA LEU A 384 -4.51 5.23 -2.07
C LEU A 384 -3.02 5.53 -2.30
N ALA A 385 -2.52 5.22 -3.50
CA ALA A 385 -1.13 5.47 -3.86
C ALA A 385 -0.76 6.97 -3.85
N LEU A 386 -1.67 7.86 -4.28
CA LEU A 386 -1.48 9.32 -4.25
C LEU A 386 -1.71 9.93 -2.85
N HIS A 387 -2.54 9.28 -2.01
CA HIS A 387 -2.79 9.70 -0.64
C HIS A 387 -1.57 9.44 0.25
N THR A 388 -0.95 8.27 0.11
CA THR A 388 0.16 7.84 0.97
C THR A 388 1.55 8.06 0.36
N ALA A 389 1.65 8.69 -0.81
CA ALA A 389 2.94 9.07 -1.41
C ALA A 389 3.75 9.99 -0.49
N ASP A 390 5.07 9.79 -0.42
CA ASP A 390 5.91 10.74 0.32
C ASP A 390 6.11 12.00 -0.53
N ASP A 391 5.62 13.12 -0.02
CA ASP A 391 5.78 14.43 -0.62
C ASP A 391 7.26 14.86 -0.68
N VAL A 392 7.62 15.66 -1.68
CA VAL A 392 9.01 15.96 -2.05
C VAL A 392 9.19 17.45 -2.37
N ASP A 393 10.35 18.00 -1.98
CA ASP A 393 10.67 19.43 -2.02
C ASP A 393 9.70 20.34 -1.21
N ALA A 394 8.54 20.72 -1.74
CA ALA A 394 7.66 21.74 -1.15
C ALA A 394 6.18 21.32 -1.19
N LYS A 395 5.53 21.31 -0.02
CA LYS A 395 4.21 20.69 0.23
C LYS A 395 3.18 20.87 -0.89
N GLY A 396 2.54 19.75 -1.23
CA GLY A 396 1.58 19.60 -2.32
C GLY A 396 2.26 19.20 -3.63
N PRO A 397 1.49 18.77 -4.63
CA PRO A 397 2.02 18.09 -5.80
C PRO A 397 2.85 19.02 -6.71
N ASP A 398 3.73 18.43 -7.51
CA ASP A 398 4.57 19.13 -8.49
C ASP A 398 4.51 18.46 -9.89
N TYR A 399 4.88 19.18 -10.96
CA TYR A 399 4.78 18.67 -12.33
C TYR A 399 5.93 17.73 -12.77
N LYS A 400 6.86 17.38 -11.87
CA LYS A 400 8.03 16.53 -12.13
C LYS A 400 7.88 15.15 -11.48
N MET A 401 7.36 15.10 -10.24
CA MET A 401 7.15 13.86 -9.47
C MET A 401 5.70 13.64 -9.03
N GLY A 402 4.78 14.56 -9.34
CA GLY A 402 3.36 14.41 -9.04
C GLY A 402 3.09 14.60 -7.56
N TRP A 403 2.38 13.66 -6.96
CA TRP A 403 2.08 13.64 -5.52
C TRP A 403 3.22 13.09 -4.64
N GLY A 404 4.37 12.75 -5.25
CA GLY A 404 5.57 12.31 -4.55
C GLY A 404 5.99 10.88 -4.86
N VAL A 405 6.79 10.26 -3.98
CA VAL A 405 7.35 8.91 -4.18
C VAL A 405 6.41 7.84 -3.65
N MET A 406 6.19 6.77 -4.42
CA MET A 406 5.37 5.63 -4.02
C MET A 406 5.79 5.03 -2.67
N ASN A 407 4.85 4.96 -1.72
CA ASN A 407 5.08 4.36 -0.41
C ASN A 407 4.06 3.22 -0.14
N ALA A 408 4.42 2.02 -0.60
CA ALA A 408 3.62 0.81 -0.43
C ALA A 408 3.43 0.40 1.04
N LYS A 409 4.34 0.77 1.94
CA LYS A 409 4.24 0.50 3.38
C LYS A 409 3.08 1.29 3.99
N THR A 410 3.08 2.62 3.81
CA THR A 410 2.02 3.48 4.34
C THR A 410 0.66 3.16 3.71
N ALA A 411 0.63 2.79 2.42
CA ALA A 411 -0.59 2.30 1.77
C ALA A 411 -1.17 1.05 2.44
N ALA A 412 -0.33 0.07 2.81
CA ALA A 412 -0.77 -1.11 3.55
C ALA A 412 -1.21 -0.78 4.98
N GLU A 413 -0.51 0.11 5.68
CA GLU A 413 -0.91 0.56 7.02
C GLU A 413 -2.27 1.30 7.00
N VAL A 414 -2.56 2.08 5.95
CA VAL A 414 -3.87 2.71 5.74
C VAL A 414 -4.97 1.68 5.43
N LEU A 415 -4.66 0.56 4.76
CA LEU A 415 -5.61 -0.54 4.58
C LEU A 415 -5.86 -1.33 5.87
N GLN A 416 -4.80 -1.64 6.62
CA GLN A 416 -4.87 -2.40 7.87
C GLN A 416 -5.73 -1.71 8.94
N ASN A 417 -5.64 -0.38 9.02
CA ASN A 417 -6.36 0.45 10.00
C ASN A 417 -7.76 0.92 9.54
N ASN A 418 -8.24 0.46 8.37
CA ASN A 418 -9.48 0.94 7.76
C ASN A 418 -10.70 0.71 8.67
N GLY A 419 -11.42 1.78 8.99
CA GLY A 419 -12.55 1.78 9.92
C GLY A 419 -12.17 2.12 11.37
N TYR A 420 -10.88 2.33 11.66
CA TYR A 420 -10.38 2.71 12.98
C TYR A 420 -9.61 4.04 13.00
N THR A 421 -8.35 4.06 12.57
CA THR A 421 -7.47 5.26 12.49
C THR A 421 -7.20 5.70 11.05
N SER A 422 -7.77 4.99 10.08
CA SER A 422 -7.91 5.40 8.69
C SER A 422 -9.31 5.03 8.18
N LEU A 423 -9.64 5.52 6.99
CA LEU A 423 -10.86 5.15 6.27
C LEU A 423 -10.57 5.02 4.78
N VAL A 424 -11.09 3.96 4.16
CA VAL A 424 -11.12 3.76 2.71
C VAL A 424 -12.52 3.30 2.34
N GLN A 425 -13.26 4.14 1.63
CA GLN A 425 -14.65 3.90 1.21
C GLN A 425 -14.82 4.12 -0.29
N GLU A 426 -15.73 3.37 -0.90
CA GLU A 426 -16.19 3.56 -2.28
C GLU A 426 -17.67 3.96 -2.26
N GLU A 427 -17.96 5.17 -2.70
CA GLU A 427 -19.25 5.84 -2.60
C GLU A 427 -19.71 6.35 -3.98
N SER A 428 -20.90 6.92 -4.06
CA SER A 428 -21.46 7.48 -5.30
C SER A 428 -22.23 8.77 -5.02
N LEU A 429 -22.10 9.77 -5.90
CA LEU A 429 -22.95 10.97 -5.88
C LEU A 429 -23.89 10.97 -7.08
N THR A 430 -25.15 11.34 -6.85
CA THR A 430 -26.14 11.65 -7.90
C THR A 430 -26.35 13.15 -8.07
N ASN A 431 -27.07 13.57 -9.12
CA ASN A 431 -27.29 14.99 -9.41
C ASN A 431 -27.97 15.77 -8.26
N GLY A 432 -27.25 16.74 -7.69
CA GLY A 432 -27.69 17.55 -6.55
C GLY A 432 -27.38 16.96 -5.16
N GLU A 433 -26.70 15.81 -5.10
CA GLU A 433 -26.32 15.12 -3.86
C GLU A 433 -25.01 15.62 -3.26
N SER A 434 -24.85 15.39 -1.96
CA SER A 434 -23.63 15.70 -1.19
C SER A 434 -23.38 14.61 -0.15
N PHE A 435 -22.17 14.06 -0.13
CA PHE A 435 -21.72 13.11 0.90
C PHE A 435 -21.05 13.87 2.04
N SER A 436 -21.20 13.41 3.29
CA SER A 436 -20.49 14.01 4.43
C SER A 436 -20.32 13.04 5.60
N ILE A 437 -19.16 13.10 6.26
CA ILE A 437 -18.80 12.34 7.47
C ILE A 437 -18.09 13.23 8.49
N THR A 438 -18.10 12.84 9.76
CA THR A 438 -17.30 13.46 10.82
C THR A 438 -16.17 12.54 11.25
N VAL A 439 -14.96 13.08 11.39
CA VAL A 439 -13.77 12.35 11.84
C VAL A 439 -13.08 13.11 12.98
N ILE A 440 -12.35 12.41 13.85
CA ILE A 440 -11.63 13.01 14.98
C ILE A 440 -10.13 12.97 14.66
N ALA A 441 -9.51 14.12 14.42
CA ALA A 441 -8.07 14.18 14.15
C ALA A 441 -7.27 13.73 15.38
N ASN A 442 -6.32 12.81 15.16
CA ASN A 442 -5.65 12.08 16.25
C ASN A 442 -4.56 12.90 16.99
N GLY A 443 -4.17 14.05 16.45
CA GLY A 443 -3.21 14.97 17.09
C GLY A 443 -1.73 14.58 17.00
N ASN A 444 -1.41 13.41 16.44
CA ASN A 444 -0.03 12.90 16.35
C ASN A 444 0.57 13.05 14.94
N GLU A 445 -0.29 13.08 13.91
CA GLU A 445 0.08 13.26 12.50
C GLU A 445 -0.89 14.22 11.79
N PRO A 446 -0.62 14.69 10.56
CA PRO A 446 -1.53 15.56 9.82
C PRO A 446 -2.86 14.84 9.52
N LEU A 447 -4.00 15.54 9.69
CA LEU A 447 -5.27 15.04 9.16
C LEU A 447 -5.24 15.15 7.64
N MET A 448 -5.32 14.02 6.95
CA MET A 448 -5.34 13.95 5.49
C MET A 448 -6.65 13.33 5.01
N ALA A 449 -7.27 13.94 4.01
CA ALA A 449 -8.39 13.32 3.30
C ALA A 449 -8.25 13.57 1.79
N SER A 450 -8.56 12.57 0.98
CA SER A 450 -8.58 12.69 -0.47
C SER A 450 -9.75 11.97 -1.12
N ILE A 451 -10.24 12.52 -2.22
CA ILE A 451 -11.14 11.83 -3.15
C ILE A 451 -10.41 11.44 -4.43
N SER A 452 -10.77 10.31 -5.03
CA SER A 452 -10.38 9.93 -6.39
C SER A 452 -11.56 9.33 -7.13
N TRP A 453 -11.65 9.53 -8.45
CA TRP A 453 -12.71 8.94 -9.26
C TRP A 453 -12.25 8.53 -10.65
N THR A 454 -12.97 7.60 -11.27
CA THR A 454 -12.81 7.28 -12.69
C THR A 454 -13.78 8.17 -13.47
N ASP A 455 -13.25 9.25 -14.06
CA ASP A 455 -14.02 10.26 -14.77
C ASP A 455 -14.39 9.77 -16.20
N PRO A 456 -15.59 10.03 -16.73
CA PRO A 456 -15.92 9.73 -18.12
C PRO A 456 -14.94 10.40 -19.10
N GLU A 457 -14.81 9.90 -20.32
CA GLU A 457 -13.88 10.48 -21.30
C GLU A 457 -14.20 11.96 -21.62
N GLY A 458 -13.15 12.75 -21.85
CA GLY A 458 -13.25 14.17 -22.18
C GLY A 458 -13.93 14.39 -23.54
N GLU A 459 -14.80 15.41 -23.63
CA GLU A 459 -15.59 15.67 -24.85
C GLU A 459 -14.77 16.38 -25.94
N TYR A 460 -13.89 17.30 -25.56
CA TYR A 460 -12.95 17.95 -26.48
C TYR A 460 -11.75 17.03 -26.74
N VAL A 461 -11.46 16.82 -28.03
CA VAL A 461 -10.26 16.12 -28.50
C VAL A 461 -9.46 17.08 -29.35
N ASN A 462 -8.23 17.37 -28.93
CA ASN A 462 -7.33 18.27 -29.67
C ASN A 462 -6.95 17.68 -31.05
N ARG A 463 -6.77 18.55 -32.04
CA ARG A 463 -6.50 18.24 -33.46
C ARG A 463 -5.54 19.24 -34.13
N GLY A 464 -4.87 20.10 -33.37
CA GLY A 464 -3.99 21.15 -33.93
C GLY A 464 -3.85 22.42 -33.08
N ASP A 465 -4.56 22.54 -31.97
CA ASP A 465 -4.53 23.73 -31.12
C ASP A 465 -3.35 23.63 -30.14
N LEU A 466 -2.33 24.46 -30.34
CA LEU A 466 -1.13 24.51 -29.49
C LEU A 466 -1.48 24.96 -28.07
N ASN A 467 -1.02 24.20 -27.07
CA ASN A 467 -1.09 24.51 -25.64
C ASN A 467 -2.55 24.76 -25.17
N SER A 468 -3.44 23.81 -25.48
CA SER A 468 -4.89 23.98 -25.39
C SER A 468 -5.42 23.74 -23.98
N THR A 469 -5.60 24.82 -23.21
CA THR A 469 -6.05 24.80 -21.80
C THR A 469 -7.53 24.41 -21.59
N THR A 470 -8.07 23.54 -22.45
CA THR A 470 -9.46 23.07 -22.38
C THR A 470 -9.50 21.84 -21.47
N ALA A 471 -10.07 21.99 -20.27
CA ALA A 471 -10.17 20.93 -19.27
C ALA A 471 -10.72 19.63 -19.85
N ALA A 472 -9.98 18.54 -19.67
CA ALA A 472 -10.44 17.21 -20.04
C ALA A 472 -11.45 16.64 -19.03
N LEU A 473 -11.43 17.12 -17.78
CA LEU A 473 -12.33 16.71 -16.69
C LEU A 473 -13.80 16.97 -17.04
N ILE A 474 -14.68 16.02 -16.71
CA ILE A 474 -16.12 16.15 -16.97
C ILE A 474 -16.94 16.23 -15.68
N ASN A 475 -16.79 15.25 -14.78
CA ASN A 475 -17.47 15.23 -13.50
C ASN A 475 -16.58 15.90 -12.46
N ASP A 476 -16.76 17.22 -12.30
CA ASP A 476 -16.01 18.07 -11.37
C ASP A 476 -16.53 17.86 -9.93
N LEU A 477 -15.82 17.03 -9.15
CA LEU A 477 -16.08 16.78 -7.73
C LEU A 477 -15.23 17.69 -6.83
N ASP A 478 -15.77 18.05 -5.67
CA ASP A 478 -15.15 18.94 -4.68
C ASP A 478 -15.11 18.27 -3.29
N ILE A 479 -13.91 18.04 -2.73
CA ILE A 479 -13.74 17.74 -1.29
C ILE A 479 -13.52 19.03 -0.49
N ARG A 480 -14.14 19.13 0.67
CA ARG A 480 -13.91 20.21 1.66
C ARG A 480 -13.82 19.60 3.06
N ILE A 481 -12.86 20.04 3.87
CA ILE A 481 -12.82 19.73 5.31
C ILE A 481 -13.17 21.00 6.08
N THR A 482 -14.10 20.91 7.03
CA THR A 482 -14.59 22.06 7.79
C THR A 482 -14.57 21.84 9.30
N LYS A 483 -14.34 22.91 10.05
CA LYS A 483 -14.36 22.92 11.54
C LYS A 483 -14.54 24.35 12.05
N ASN A 484 -15.46 24.55 12.99
CA ASN A 484 -15.72 25.86 13.63
C ASN A 484 -15.99 27.05 12.66
N GLY A 485 -16.39 26.77 11.42
CA GLY A 485 -16.58 27.77 10.36
C GLY A 485 -15.34 28.02 9.48
N GLU A 486 -14.19 27.45 9.81
CA GLU A 486 -13.05 27.35 8.89
C GLU A 486 -13.32 26.26 7.84
N THR A 487 -12.78 26.46 6.62
CA THR A 487 -12.90 25.53 5.49
C THR A 487 -11.55 25.39 4.83
N HIS A 488 -11.00 24.18 4.88
CA HIS A 488 -9.75 23.82 4.19
C HIS A 488 -10.06 23.39 2.76
N LEU A 489 -9.18 23.76 1.84
CA LEU A 489 -9.33 23.56 0.39
C LEU A 489 -8.22 22.64 -0.13
N PRO A 490 -8.49 21.86 -1.19
CA PRO A 490 -7.54 20.89 -1.73
C PRO A 490 -6.35 21.56 -2.40
N TRP A 491 -5.27 20.81 -2.54
CA TRP A 491 -4.08 21.25 -3.27
C TRP A 491 -4.31 21.30 -4.79
N LYS A 492 -3.69 22.30 -5.42
CA LYS A 492 -3.62 22.46 -6.88
C LYS A 492 -2.34 23.17 -7.31
N LEU A 493 -2.01 23.01 -8.58
CA LEU A 493 -0.92 23.71 -9.26
C LEU A 493 -1.42 24.83 -10.19
N ASN A 494 -0.48 25.49 -10.85
CA ASN A 494 -0.72 26.51 -11.88
C ASN A 494 0.23 26.25 -13.07
N PRO A 495 -0.26 25.79 -14.24
CA PRO A 495 0.61 25.42 -15.36
C PRO A 495 1.44 26.60 -15.90
N ALA A 496 0.87 27.82 -15.89
CA ALA A 496 1.59 29.05 -16.26
C ALA A 496 2.73 29.42 -15.29
N LYS A 497 2.93 28.62 -14.23
CA LYS A 497 4.00 28.73 -13.25
C LYS A 497 4.47 27.35 -12.75
N ALA A 498 4.84 26.43 -13.65
CA ALA A 498 5.14 25.03 -13.30
C ALA A 498 6.34 24.78 -12.35
N ASN A 499 7.02 25.82 -11.85
CA ASN A 499 8.04 25.77 -10.78
C ASN A 499 7.64 26.50 -9.48
N ASP A 500 6.49 27.18 -9.41
CA ASP A 500 5.95 27.65 -8.13
C ASP A 500 5.38 26.45 -7.36
N ALA A 501 5.51 26.44 -6.02
CA ALA A 501 4.92 25.40 -5.18
C ALA A 501 3.38 25.38 -5.24
N ALA A 502 2.79 24.25 -4.87
CA ALA A 502 1.34 24.07 -4.85
C ALA A 502 0.63 25.09 -3.94
N THR A 503 -0.66 25.32 -4.24
CA THR A 503 -1.53 26.23 -3.49
C THR A 503 -2.85 25.56 -3.17
N GLN A 504 -3.55 26.01 -2.12
CA GLN A 504 -4.87 25.49 -1.78
C GLN A 504 -5.99 26.26 -2.48
N GLY A 505 -7.02 25.56 -2.93
CA GLY A 505 -8.20 26.11 -3.61
C GLY A 505 -8.77 25.14 -4.64
N ASP A 506 -10.02 25.32 -5.08
CA ASP A 506 -10.71 24.43 -6.04
C ASP A 506 -9.77 23.89 -7.14
N ASN A 507 -9.59 22.57 -7.20
CA ASN A 507 -9.17 21.91 -8.43
C ASN A 507 -10.37 21.87 -9.38
N LYS A 508 -10.11 21.80 -10.69
CA LYS A 508 -11.09 21.82 -11.79
C LYS A 508 -10.66 20.96 -12.98
N VAL A 509 -9.60 20.17 -12.80
CA VAL A 509 -8.89 19.49 -13.90
C VAL A 509 -8.49 18.06 -13.52
N ASP A 510 -8.06 17.80 -12.28
CA ASP A 510 -7.67 16.45 -11.84
C ASP A 510 -8.85 15.64 -11.28
N PRO A 511 -8.99 14.34 -11.61
CA PRO A 511 -9.96 13.43 -10.98
C PRO A 511 -9.46 12.91 -9.61
N TYR A 512 -8.77 13.79 -8.88
CA TYR A 512 -8.17 13.54 -7.57
C TYR A 512 -7.96 14.86 -6.83
N GLU A 513 -8.47 14.96 -5.61
CA GLU A 513 -8.24 16.11 -4.72
C GLU A 513 -7.76 15.61 -3.34
N ARG A 514 -6.69 16.21 -2.78
CA ARG A 514 -6.17 15.92 -1.44
C ARG A 514 -6.13 17.19 -0.59
N ILE A 515 -6.64 17.10 0.64
CA ILE A 515 -6.52 18.10 1.71
C ILE A 515 -5.63 17.52 2.81
N GLU A 516 -4.79 18.37 3.39
CA GLU A 516 -3.84 18.04 4.46
C GLU A 516 -3.84 19.18 5.49
N ILE A 517 -3.93 18.82 6.78
CA ILE A 517 -4.03 19.77 7.89
C ILE A 517 -3.03 19.39 8.99
N ASP A 518 -1.90 20.11 9.04
CA ASP A 518 -0.88 19.95 10.08
C ASP A 518 -1.44 20.23 11.48
N ASN A 519 -1.03 19.41 12.47
CA ASN A 519 -1.41 19.56 13.89
C ASN A 519 -2.93 19.58 14.14
N ALA A 520 -3.70 18.92 13.28
CA ALA A 520 -5.15 18.79 13.41
C ALA A 520 -5.52 18.08 14.72
N SER A 521 -6.60 18.53 15.37
CA SER A 521 -7.04 18.02 16.68
C SER A 521 -8.55 18.09 16.85
N GLY A 522 -9.17 17.06 17.44
CA GLY A 522 -10.62 17.01 17.64
C GLY A 522 -11.42 16.87 16.33
N THR A 523 -12.73 17.11 16.39
CA THR A 523 -13.64 16.77 15.28
C THR A 523 -13.57 17.73 14.10
N TYR A 524 -13.54 17.17 12.89
CA TYR A 524 -13.70 17.85 11.60
C TYR A 524 -14.83 17.19 10.80
N THR A 525 -15.52 17.96 9.96
CA THR A 525 -16.52 17.44 9.01
C THR A 525 -15.92 17.45 7.61
N ILE A 526 -15.81 16.27 7.00
CA ILE A 526 -15.45 16.09 5.59
C ILE A 526 -16.75 16.13 4.78
N THR A 527 -16.75 16.83 3.65
CA THR A 527 -17.87 16.93 2.72
C THR A 527 -17.38 16.74 1.30
N VAL A 528 -18.12 15.98 0.49
CA VAL A 528 -17.88 15.81 -0.94
C VAL A 528 -19.13 16.23 -1.72
N THR A 529 -18.93 17.09 -2.71
CA THR A 529 -19.97 17.68 -3.57
C THR A 529 -19.54 17.61 -5.04
N HIS A 530 -20.39 18.06 -5.96
CA HIS A 530 -20.03 18.22 -7.38
C HIS A 530 -20.57 19.52 -7.99
N LYS A 531 -20.00 19.92 -9.13
CA LYS A 531 -20.41 21.11 -9.87
C LYS A 531 -21.27 20.75 -11.09
N GLY A 532 -22.42 21.41 -11.22
CA GLY A 532 -23.26 21.33 -12.42
C GLY A 532 -24.16 20.09 -12.47
N ASN A 533 -24.03 19.29 -13.52
CA ASN A 533 -24.70 17.99 -13.65
C ASN A 533 -23.65 16.94 -14.02
N LEU A 534 -23.65 15.80 -13.32
CA LEU A 534 -22.82 14.66 -13.61
C LEU A 534 -23.23 14.02 -14.95
N LYS A 535 -22.26 13.79 -15.84
CA LYS A 535 -22.41 12.95 -17.03
C LYS A 535 -22.79 11.54 -16.58
N ASN A 536 -23.75 10.95 -17.28
CA ASN A 536 -24.48 9.71 -16.91
C ASN A 536 -25.36 9.80 -15.63
N GLY A 537 -25.42 10.96 -14.97
CA GLY A 537 -26.34 11.24 -13.86
C GLY A 537 -25.84 10.89 -12.46
N ALA A 538 -24.72 10.15 -12.37
CA ALA A 538 -24.04 9.78 -11.14
C ALA A 538 -22.52 9.62 -11.37
N GLN A 539 -21.73 9.68 -10.30
CA GLN A 539 -20.29 9.46 -10.31
C GLN A 539 -19.88 8.69 -9.06
N ASP A 540 -19.29 7.50 -9.25
CA ASP A 540 -18.59 6.76 -8.21
C ASP A 540 -17.28 7.49 -7.83
N PHE A 541 -16.98 7.57 -6.53
CA PHE A 541 -15.75 8.13 -6.02
C PHE A 541 -15.25 7.34 -4.81
N SER A 542 -13.94 7.39 -4.58
CA SER A 542 -13.27 6.74 -3.45
C SER A 542 -12.83 7.81 -2.46
N LEU A 543 -13.24 7.70 -1.19
CA LEU A 543 -12.78 8.57 -0.10
C LEU A 543 -11.73 7.84 0.73
N ILE A 544 -10.58 8.48 0.94
CA ILE A 544 -9.48 7.97 1.76
C ILE A 544 -9.13 9.00 2.83
N VAL A 545 -9.01 8.58 4.09
CA VAL A 545 -8.70 9.42 5.25
C VAL A 545 -7.60 8.77 6.09
N SER A 546 -6.65 9.56 6.58
CA SER A 546 -5.63 9.18 7.58
C SER A 546 -5.37 10.34 8.56
N GLY A 547 -4.65 10.09 9.65
CA GLY A 547 -4.51 11.05 10.76
C GLY A 547 -5.80 11.25 11.57
N ALA A 548 -6.76 10.32 11.46
CA ALA A 548 -8.11 10.50 11.98
C ALA A 548 -8.67 9.21 12.59
N GLN A 549 -9.10 9.27 13.84
CA GLN A 549 -9.99 8.27 14.40
C GLN A 549 -11.40 8.44 13.79
N VAL A 550 -11.93 7.38 13.19
CA VAL A 550 -13.22 7.38 12.47
C VAL A 550 -14.32 6.56 13.16
N SER A 551 -13.97 5.78 14.17
CA SER A 551 -14.87 5.09 15.11
C SER A 551 -14.38 5.29 16.55
N LYS A 552 -15.26 5.38 17.55
CA LYS A 552 -14.83 5.64 18.94
C LYS A 552 -14.23 4.43 19.66
N CYS A 553 -14.15 3.29 18.98
CA CYS A 553 -13.64 2.05 19.52
C CYS A 553 -12.26 2.21 20.19
N SER A 554 -11.95 1.37 21.18
CA SER A 554 -10.65 1.33 21.84
C SER A 554 -9.97 -0.02 21.64
N ILE A 555 -8.71 0.01 21.17
CA ILE A 555 -7.80 -1.15 21.21
C ILE A 555 -6.97 -1.21 22.50
N GLU A 556 -7.32 -0.46 23.54
CA GLU A 556 -6.71 -0.64 24.86
C GLU A 556 -7.13 -1.99 25.45
N THR A 557 -6.17 -2.71 26.05
CA THR A 557 -6.41 -3.99 26.71
C THR A 557 -7.42 -3.85 27.84
N PRO A 558 -8.49 -4.66 27.87
CA PRO A 558 -9.49 -4.64 28.94
C PRO A 558 -8.86 -4.78 30.32
N SER A 559 -9.26 -3.87 31.21
CA SER A 559 -8.74 -3.70 32.56
C SER A 559 -9.88 -3.74 33.58
N SER A 560 -9.53 -3.90 34.86
CA SER A 560 -10.50 -4.17 35.95
C SER A 560 -11.34 -5.44 35.70
N LEU A 561 -10.78 -6.50 35.14
CA LEU A 561 -11.51 -7.76 34.93
C LEU A 561 -11.80 -8.42 36.30
N GLU A 562 -13.08 -8.55 36.64
CA GLU A 562 -13.52 -9.09 37.93
C GLU A 562 -14.80 -9.95 37.82
N LEU A 563 -15.02 -10.80 38.83
CA LEU A 563 -16.22 -11.62 39.00
C LEU A 563 -17.26 -10.87 39.85
N ILE A 564 -18.38 -10.44 39.25
CA ILE A 564 -19.38 -9.59 39.92
C ILE A 564 -20.58 -10.34 40.50
N SER A 565 -20.88 -11.52 39.98
CA SER A 565 -21.96 -12.37 40.50
C SER A 565 -21.77 -13.83 40.09
N SER A 566 -22.51 -14.75 40.71
CA SER A 566 -22.63 -16.13 40.26
C SER A 566 -23.99 -16.72 40.61
N THR A 567 -24.43 -17.67 39.79
CA THR A 567 -25.68 -18.40 39.89
C THR A 567 -25.40 -19.87 40.14
N VAL A 568 -26.43 -20.70 40.28
CA VAL A 568 -26.30 -22.16 40.42
C VAL A 568 -25.67 -22.87 39.19
N THR A 569 -25.50 -22.18 38.05
CA THR A 569 -25.00 -22.77 36.78
C THR A 569 -24.04 -21.89 35.98
N GLY A 570 -23.65 -20.72 36.50
CA GLY A 570 -22.83 -19.76 35.77
C GLY A 570 -22.29 -18.62 36.62
N SER A 571 -21.40 -17.82 36.04
CA SER A 571 -20.70 -16.72 36.70
C SER A 571 -20.62 -15.50 35.79
N THR A 572 -20.98 -14.31 36.28
CA THR A 572 -20.86 -13.08 35.50
C THR A 572 -19.53 -12.39 35.81
N ILE A 573 -18.78 -12.09 34.76
CA ILE A 573 -17.55 -11.31 34.80
C ILE A 573 -17.78 -9.95 34.14
N SER A 574 -17.03 -8.92 34.54
CA SER A 574 -17.08 -7.58 33.94
C SER A 574 -15.72 -6.91 33.91
N TRP A 575 -15.57 -5.90 33.05
CA TRP A 575 -14.36 -5.10 32.85
C TRP A 575 -14.72 -3.62 32.62
N ASN A 576 -13.72 -2.74 32.50
CA ASN A 576 -13.94 -1.32 32.20
C ASN A 576 -14.68 -1.13 30.86
N GLU A 577 -15.66 -0.22 30.83
CA GLU A 577 -16.46 0.12 29.65
C GLU A 577 -15.65 0.87 28.59
N ALA A 578 -15.91 0.60 27.30
CA ALA A 578 -15.41 1.38 26.16
C ALA A 578 -16.51 1.57 25.12
N GLU A 579 -16.67 2.78 24.59
CA GLU A 579 -17.68 3.08 23.56
C GLU A 579 -17.35 2.37 22.23
N GLU A 580 -18.38 1.96 21.49
CA GLU A 580 -18.27 1.42 20.11
C GLU A 580 -17.27 0.25 19.95
N THR A 581 -16.99 -0.49 21.03
CA THR A 581 -15.95 -1.53 21.11
C THR A 581 -16.57 -2.93 21.23
N LEU A 582 -16.13 -3.87 20.38
CA LEU A 582 -16.46 -5.29 20.53
C LEU A 582 -15.43 -5.95 21.46
N PHE A 583 -15.85 -6.89 22.28
CA PHE A 583 -14.97 -7.68 23.13
C PHE A 583 -15.03 -9.17 22.76
N GLU A 584 -13.88 -9.84 22.72
CA GLU A 584 -13.80 -11.29 22.77
C GLU A 584 -13.52 -11.72 24.21
N VAL A 585 -14.48 -12.42 24.80
CA VAL A 585 -14.34 -13.10 26.09
C VAL A 585 -13.88 -14.53 25.81
N GLN A 586 -12.73 -14.91 26.35
CA GLN A 586 -12.26 -16.30 26.34
C GLN A 586 -12.33 -16.89 27.74
N TYR A 587 -12.90 -18.10 27.86
CA TYR A 587 -12.91 -18.86 29.11
C TYR A 587 -12.66 -20.36 28.88
N LYS A 588 -12.06 -21.02 29.87
CA LYS A 588 -11.88 -22.48 29.89
C LYS A 588 -11.82 -23.02 31.31
N SER A 589 -12.05 -24.32 31.49
CA SER A 589 -11.63 -24.97 32.74
C SER A 589 -10.14 -25.32 32.67
N VAL A 590 -9.45 -25.31 33.82
CA VAL A 590 -8.03 -25.72 33.90
C VAL A 590 -7.79 -27.18 33.46
N ASP A 591 -8.84 -28.01 33.47
CA ASP A 591 -8.83 -29.40 32.99
C ASP A 591 -8.67 -29.52 31.45
N THR A 592 -8.67 -28.41 30.70
CA THR A 592 -8.60 -28.39 29.23
C THR A 592 -7.72 -27.23 28.72
N ASP A 593 -7.14 -27.43 27.54
CA ASP A 593 -6.42 -26.39 26.77
C ASP A 593 -7.32 -25.67 25.75
N VAL A 594 -8.57 -26.12 25.58
CA VAL A 594 -9.52 -25.54 24.62
C VAL A 594 -10.26 -24.38 25.27
N TRP A 595 -10.01 -23.17 24.75
CA TRP A 595 -10.78 -21.97 25.06
C TRP A 595 -12.14 -21.96 24.35
N ILE A 596 -13.16 -21.47 25.05
CA ILE A 596 -14.45 -21.06 24.48
C ILE A 596 -14.37 -19.55 24.27
N SER A 597 -14.59 -19.09 23.05
CA SER A 597 -14.66 -17.67 22.68
C SER A 597 -16.11 -17.23 22.49
N GLU A 598 -16.47 -16.10 23.09
CA GLU A 598 -17.77 -15.43 22.95
C GLU A 598 -17.56 -13.94 22.65
N TYR A 599 -18.45 -13.33 21.86
CA TYR A 599 -18.30 -11.96 21.35
C TYR A 599 -19.46 -11.06 21.81
N VAL A 600 -19.15 -9.97 22.52
CA VAL A 600 -20.13 -9.07 23.15
C VAL A 600 -19.77 -7.59 22.97
N TRP A 601 -20.78 -6.71 23.00
CA TRP A 601 -20.59 -5.24 22.99
C TRP A 601 -20.72 -4.64 24.40
N GLU A 602 -21.34 -5.39 25.30
CA GLU A 602 -21.49 -5.09 26.71
C GLU A 602 -20.18 -5.35 27.47
N ASN A 603 -19.85 -4.54 28.48
CA ASN A 603 -18.64 -4.69 29.31
C ASN A 603 -18.76 -5.81 30.38
N SER A 604 -19.65 -6.76 30.18
CA SER A 604 -19.89 -7.88 31.10
C SER A 604 -20.50 -9.09 30.36
N PHE A 605 -20.23 -10.29 30.85
CA PHE A 605 -20.71 -11.54 30.25
C PHE A 605 -20.97 -12.63 31.29
N GLU A 606 -22.04 -13.43 31.11
CA GLU A 606 -22.32 -14.60 31.94
C GLU A 606 -21.73 -15.87 31.32
N LEU A 607 -20.71 -16.41 31.98
CA LEU A 607 -20.13 -17.72 31.71
C LEU A 607 -21.12 -18.79 32.16
N THR A 608 -21.67 -19.59 31.23
CA THR A 608 -22.76 -20.54 31.52
C THR A 608 -22.34 -22.00 31.43
N ASN A 609 -23.15 -22.89 32.02
CA ASN A 609 -22.93 -24.34 32.05
C ASN A 609 -21.64 -24.76 32.81
N LEU A 610 -21.29 -24.01 33.85
CA LEU A 610 -20.12 -24.27 34.67
C LEU A 610 -20.34 -25.48 35.59
N GLU A 611 -19.30 -26.32 35.76
CA GLU A 611 -19.32 -27.51 36.59
C GLU A 611 -18.82 -27.20 38.02
N MET A 612 -19.61 -27.58 39.02
CA MET A 612 -19.30 -27.30 40.43
C MET A 612 -18.02 -28.02 40.89
N GLY A 613 -17.12 -27.29 41.55
CA GLY A 613 -15.82 -27.77 42.02
C GLY A 613 -14.72 -27.79 40.94
N LYS A 614 -14.93 -27.17 39.78
CA LYS A 614 -13.87 -26.92 38.78
C LYS A 614 -13.31 -25.51 38.88
N VAL A 615 -12.02 -25.38 38.65
CA VAL A 615 -11.37 -24.08 38.41
C VAL A 615 -11.52 -23.69 36.94
N TYR A 616 -11.84 -22.42 36.72
CA TYR A 616 -11.96 -21.79 35.41
C TYR A 616 -10.99 -20.61 35.28
N GLU A 617 -10.37 -20.49 34.11
CA GLU A 617 -9.63 -19.33 33.65
C GLU A 617 -10.54 -18.48 32.76
N ALA A 618 -10.49 -17.14 32.89
CA ALA A 618 -11.17 -16.23 31.97
C ALA A 618 -10.32 -14.98 31.67
N ARG A 619 -10.40 -14.48 30.44
CA ARG A 619 -9.67 -13.31 29.93
C ARG A 619 -10.44 -12.61 28.82
N VAL A 620 -10.20 -11.31 28.61
CA VAL A 620 -10.95 -10.50 27.62
C VAL A 620 -10.01 -9.65 26.80
N ARG A 621 -10.28 -9.47 25.50
CA ARG A 621 -9.62 -8.49 24.63
C ARG A 621 -10.63 -7.62 23.89
N SER A 622 -10.22 -6.40 23.52
CA SER A 622 -11.01 -5.49 22.68
C SER A 622 -10.70 -5.70 21.19
N ILE A 623 -11.69 -5.43 20.35
CA ILE A 623 -11.70 -5.62 18.90
C ILE A 623 -12.41 -4.41 18.26
N CYS A 624 -11.71 -3.71 17.38
CA CYS A 624 -12.27 -2.62 16.56
C CYS A 624 -12.46 -3.05 15.10
N THR A 625 -11.52 -3.83 14.57
CA THR A 625 -11.64 -4.52 13.28
C THR A 625 -10.95 -5.89 13.41
N GLU A 626 -11.08 -6.78 12.42
CA GLU A 626 -10.35 -8.05 12.41
C GLU A 626 -8.81 -7.87 12.48
N ASN A 627 -8.32 -6.69 12.09
CA ASN A 627 -6.90 -6.32 12.09
C ASN A 627 -6.48 -5.39 13.24
N ALA A 628 -7.44 -4.88 14.02
CA ALA A 628 -7.23 -3.93 15.10
C ALA A 628 -7.83 -4.49 16.40
N VAL A 629 -7.01 -5.27 17.12
CA VAL A 629 -7.37 -5.98 18.36
C VAL A 629 -6.32 -5.75 19.44
N SER A 630 -6.72 -5.78 20.71
CA SER A 630 -5.79 -5.69 21.84
C SER A 630 -5.14 -7.03 22.18
N GLU A 631 -4.06 -6.98 22.96
CA GLU A 631 -3.67 -8.10 23.81
C GLU A 631 -4.79 -8.44 24.80
N PHE A 632 -4.83 -9.69 25.25
CA PHE A 632 -5.75 -10.12 26.32
C PHE A 632 -5.39 -9.46 27.65
N SER A 633 -6.43 -9.23 28.47
CA SER A 633 -6.32 -8.87 29.88
C SER A 633 -5.44 -9.85 30.67
N GLU A 634 -5.06 -9.46 31.89
CA GLU A 634 -4.68 -10.46 32.89
C GLU A 634 -5.80 -11.52 33.00
N THR A 635 -5.39 -12.79 33.12
CA THR A 635 -6.32 -13.91 33.20
C THR A 635 -6.75 -14.10 34.64
N ILE A 636 -8.05 -14.05 34.91
CA ILE A 636 -8.61 -14.34 36.23
C ILE A 636 -8.85 -15.84 36.39
N GLU A 637 -8.66 -16.34 37.61
CA GLU A 637 -8.98 -17.72 37.99
C GLU A 637 -10.05 -17.72 39.09
N PHE A 638 -10.99 -18.66 39.02
CA PHE A 638 -12.00 -18.87 40.06
C PHE A 638 -12.44 -20.33 40.14
N GLU A 639 -12.74 -20.81 41.34
CA GLU A 639 -13.31 -22.15 41.55
C GLU A 639 -14.84 -22.05 41.61
N PHE A 640 -15.53 -22.61 40.61
CA PHE A 640 -16.98 -22.48 40.50
C PHE A 640 -17.70 -23.30 41.58
N ASN A 641 -18.30 -22.60 42.53
CA ASN A 641 -19.03 -23.14 43.67
C ASN A 641 -20.49 -22.64 43.71
N GLY A 642 -21.08 -22.38 42.54
CA GLY A 642 -22.44 -21.85 42.41
C GLY A 642 -22.54 -20.42 42.93
N GLU A 643 -23.57 -20.13 43.72
CA GLU A 643 -23.78 -18.81 44.36
C GLU A 643 -22.68 -18.43 45.37
N GLU A 644 -21.83 -19.37 45.81
CA GLU A 644 -20.70 -19.13 46.72
C GLU A 644 -19.34 -18.94 45.99
N THR A 645 -19.34 -18.89 44.65
CA THR A 645 -18.12 -18.70 43.82
C THR A 645 -17.38 -17.38 44.14
N GLN A 646 -16.05 -17.44 44.21
CA GLN A 646 -15.16 -16.29 44.42
C GLN A 646 -13.90 -16.42 43.57
N MET A 647 -13.26 -15.30 43.20
CA MET A 647 -11.97 -15.32 42.51
C MET A 647 -10.85 -15.85 43.40
N MET A 648 -9.92 -16.60 42.80
CA MET A 648 -8.70 -17.07 43.43
C MET A 648 -7.68 -15.93 43.49
N SER A 649 -7.44 -15.40 44.69
CA SER A 649 -6.47 -14.32 44.89
C SER A 649 -5.06 -14.87 45.15
N TYR A 650 -4.19 -14.80 44.14
CA TYR A 650 -2.77 -15.09 44.29
C TYR A 650 -2.04 -13.92 44.98
N ALA A 651 -2.02 -13.94 46.32
CA ALA A 651 -1.21 -13.01 47.09
C ALA A 651 0.29 -13.20 46.76
N PRO A 652 1.01 -12.18 46.27
CA PRO A 652 2.43 -12.30 45.99
C PRO A 652 3.21 -12.57 47.28
N LEU A 653 4.05 -13.62 47.28
CA LEU A 653 4.88 -14.05 48.40
C LEU A 653 6.02 -13.06 48.69
N SER A 654 5.66 -11.90 49.23
CA SER A 654 6.62 -10.95 49.79
C SER A 654 7.22 -11.52 51.07
N TYR A 655 8.51 -11.86 51.03
CA TYR A 655 9.28 -12.26 52.21
C TYR A 655 9.77 -10.99 52.91
N PRO A 656 9.33 -10.68 54.16
CA PRO A 656 9.56 -9.37 54.79
C PRO A 656 10.97 -9.20 55.39
N GLN A 657 11.93 -10.03 54.98
CA GLN A 657 13.30 -10.05 55.48
C GLN A 657 14.22 -9.50 54.39
N GLU A 658 14.78 -8.31 54.59
CA GLU A 658 15.77 -7.78 53.64
C GLU A 658 16.98 -8.69 53.54
N LEU A 659 17.31 -9.15 52.32
CA LEU A 659 18.61 -9.76 52.06
C LEU A 659 19.73 -8.74 52.32
N ASN A 660 20.45 -8.94 53.41
CA ASN A 660 21.64 -8.17 53.79
C ASN A 660 22.84 -9.12 53.78
N ILE A 661 23.90 -8.73 53.07
CA ILE A 661 25.08 -9.58 52.82
C ILE A 661 26.36 -8.86 53.25
N SER A 662 27.17 -9.51 54.08
CA SER A 662 28.60 -9.17 54.26
C SER A 662 29.48 -10.27 53.66
N VAL A 663 30.78 -9.99 53.45
CA VAL A 663 31.71 -10.93 52.82
C VAL A 663 33.07 -10.92 53.50
N PHE A 664 33.64 -12.11 53.70
CA PHE A 664 34.97 -12.29 54.31
C PHE A 664 35.73 -13.51 53.74
N PRO A 665 37.07 -13.52 53.77
CA PRO A 665 37.93 -12.37 54.00
C PRO A 665 37.85 -11.38 52.83
N ASN A 666 38.11 -10.10 53.10
CA ASN A 666 38.16 -9.04 52.10
C ASN A 666 39.39 -8.16 52.41
N PRO A 667 40.52 -8.27 51.67
CA PRO A 667 40.68 -9.06 50.44
C PRO A 667 40.53 -10.57 50.58
N ALA A 668 40.02 -11.20 49.52
CA ALA A 668 39.91 -12.64 49.36
C ALA A 668 41.12 -13.22 48.61
N VAL A 669 41.45 -14.50 48.88
CA VAL A 669 42.51 -15.25 48.19
C VAL A 669 41.89 -16.39 47.39
N ASP A 670 41.62 -17.55 48.00
CA ASP A 670 41.05 -18.70 47.27
C ASP A 670 39.52 -18.81 47.38
N TYR A 671 38.95 -18.27 48.48
CA TYR A 671 37.53 -18.32 48.78
C TYR A 671 37.03 -16.97 49.33
N LEU A 672 35.78 -16.67 49.01
CA LEU A 672 35.00 -15.55 49.52
C LEU A 672 33.74 -16.13 50.18
N ASN A 673 33.61 -15.99 51.49
CA ASN A 673 32.40 -16.37 52.21
C ASN A 673 31.39 -15.23 52.15
N VAL A 674 30.10 -15.60 52.17
CA VAL A 674 28.96 -14.68 52.18
C VAL A 674 28.22 -14.89 53.49
N GLU A 675 28.20 -13.87 54.34
CA GLU A 675 27.44 -13.84 55.58
C GLU A 675 26.03 -13.34 55.28
N ALA A 676 25.10 -14.29 55.15
CA ALA A 676 23.66 -14.06 55.05
C ALA A 676 22.91 -15.37 55.35
N GLU A 677 21.64 -15.26 55.74
CA GLU A 677 20.73 -16.40 55.78
C GLU A 677 20.28 -16.71 54.34
N LEU A 678 21.05 -17.56 53.65
CA LEU A 678 20.79 -17.93 52.24
C LEU A 678 20.01 -19.24 52.13
N SER A 679 19.05 -19.27 51.23
CA SER A 679 18.33 -20.49 50.87
C SER A 679 19.22 -21.48 50.12
N LYS A 680 18.75 -22.73 50.03
CA LYS A 680 19.39 -23.80 49.24
C LYS A 680 19.52 -23.47 47.73
N ASP A 681 18.73 -22.52 47.23
CA ASP A 681 18.61 -22.15 45.83
C ASP A 681 19.22 -20.78 45.49
N ALA A 682 19.75 -20.07 46.50
CA ALA A 682 20.40 -18.77 46.36
C ALA A 682 21.51 -18.80 45.30
N GLN A 683 21.51 -17.78 44.43
CA GLN A 683 22.43 -17.64 43.31
C GLN A 683 23.39 -16.47 43.53
N PHE A 684 24.58 -16.56 42.95
CA PHE A 684 25.54 -15.47 42.91
C PHE A 684 26.01 -15.17 41.49
N SER A 685 26.47 -13.93 41.29
CA SER A 685 27.27 -13.52 40.14
C SER A 685 28.40 -12.61 40.60
N ILE A 686 29.62 -12.91 40.15
CA ILE A 686 30.79 -12.04 40.30
C ILE A 686 30.94 -11.22 39.02
N VAL A 687 30.91 -9.91 39.17
CA VAL A 687 30.84 -8.93 38.08
C VAL A 687 32.05 -7.99 38.18
N THR A 688 32.61 -7.59 37.04
CA THR A 688 33.65 -6.54 37.01
C THR A 688 33.04 -5.17 37.36
N THR A 689 33.89 -4.20 37.68
CA THR A 689 33.49 -2.79 37.78
C THR A 689 32.92 -2.20 36.48
N ALA A 690 33.03 -2.89 35.35
CA ALA A 690 32.47 -2.52 34.05
C ALA A 690 31.18 -3.28 33.69
N GLY A 691 30.60 -4.07 34.61
CA GLY A 691 29.32 -4.76 34.41
C GLY A 691 29.39 -6.16 33.78
N ASN A 692 30.58 -6.65 33.41
CA ASN A 692 30.72 -7.97 32.81
C ASN A 692 30.69 -9.07 33.88
N VAL A 693 29.79 -10.06 33.73
CA VAL A 693 29.75 -11.26 34.59
C VAL A 693 30.94 -12.17 34.26
N ILE A 694 31.74 -12.49 35.29
CA ILE A 694 32.95 -13.34 35.18
C ILE A 694 32.70 -14.76 35.69
N ARG A 695 31.81 -14.92 36.68
CA ARG A 695 31.41 -16.22 37.24
C ARG A 695 30.02 -16.13 37.85
N SER A 696 29.19 -17.15 37.68
CA SER A 696 27.91 -17.30 38.37
C SER A 696 27.69 -18.74 38.85
N GLY A 697 26.67 -18.96 39.67
CA GLY A 697 26.28 -20.29 40.18
C GLY A 697 25.41 -20.20 41.43
N LYS A 698 25.12 -21.34 42.05
CA LYS A 698 24.47 -21.40 43.38
C LYS A 698 25.52 -21.27 44.50
N THR A 699 25.12 -20.72 45.64
CA THR A 699 25.96 -20.63 46.85
C THR A 699 25.13 -20.84 48.12
N GLN A 700 25.77 -21.42 49.14
CA GLN A 700 25.23 -21.55 50.51
C GLN A 700 26.16 -20.88 51.52
N GLY A 701 26.82 -19.79 51.11
CA GLY A 701 27.68 -18.96 51.97
C GLY A 701 29.19 -19.07 51.70
N SER A 702 29.65 -19.81 50.70
CA SER A 702 31.08 -19.83 50.30
C SER A 702 31.26 -20.00 48.79
N ILE A 703 32.12 -19.16 48.22
CA ILE A 703 32.37 -19.06 46.78
C ILE A 703 33.87 -19.17 46.53
N ASN A 704 34.29 -20.14 45.70
CA ASN A 704 35.67 -20.20 45.25
C ASN A 704 35.98 -19.02 44.29
N VAL A 705 37.07 -18.32 44.56
CA VAL A 705 37.55 -17.16 43.80
C VAL A 705 39.03 -17.27 43.37
N SER A 706 39.70 -18.40 43.66
CA SER A 706 41.12 -18.63 43.34
C SER A 706 41.46 -18.44 41.85
N SER A 707 40.51 -18.68 40.95
CA SER A 707 40.66 -18.49 39.50
C SER A 707 40.49 -17.05 39.01
N LEU A 708 40.25 -16.08 39.91
CA LEU A 708 40.16 -14.66 39.55
C LEU A 708 41.53 -13.97 39.66
N SER A 709 41.82 -13.09 38.69
CA SER A 709 42.95 -12.15 38.76
C SER A 709 42.80 -11.19 39.94
N SER A 710 43.92 -10.68 40.46
CA SER A 710 43.92 -9.65 41.51
C SER A 710 43.18 -8.39 41.03
N GLY A 711 42.27 -7.85 41.84
CA GLY A 711 41.44 -6.70 41.44
C GLY A 711 40.16 -6.51 42.25
N LEU A 712 39.41 -5.45 41.93
CA LEU A 712 38.13 -5.11 42.57
C LEU A 712 36.96 -5.70 41.78
N TYR A 713 36.08 -6.42 42.49
CA TYR A 713 34.89 -7.06 41.93
C TYR A 713 33.63 -6.70 42.71
N VAL A 714 32.48 -6.82 42.05
CA VAL A 714 31.15 -6.77 42.68
C VAL A 714 30.65 -8.21 42.80
N LEU A 715 30.29 -8.63 44.01
CA LEU A 715 29.46 -9.80 44.22
C LEU A 715 27.99 -9.37 44.23
N VAL A 716 27.19 -9.96 43.35
CA VAL A 716 25.71 -9.90 43.41
C VAL A 716 25.22 -11.23 43.95
N VAL A 717 24.26 -11.21 44.88
CA VAL A 717 23.58 -12.38 45.42
C VAL A 717 22.07 -12.18 45.24
N GLN A 718 21.39 -13.22 44.77
CA GLN A 718 19.96 -13.27 44.54
C GLN A 718 19.36 -14.47 45.28
N ASP A 719 18.29 -14.23 46.02
CA ASP A 719 17.53 -15.24 46.74
C ASP A 719 16.04 -14.85 46.78
N TYR A 720 15.19 -15.66 47.42
CA TYR A 720 13.78 -15.34 47.64
C TYR A 720 13.56 -14.01 48.39
N ALA A 721 14.54 -13.59 49.19
CA ALA A 721 14.59 -12.31 49.90
C ALA A 721 15.06 -11.12 49.02
N GLY A 722 15.17 -11.30 47.71
CA GLY A 722 15.53 -10.26 46.73
C GLY A 722 16.98 -10.32 46.25
N ILE A 723 17.48 -9.19 45.73
CA ILE A 723 18.83 -9.05 45.17
C ILE A 723 19.63 -8.04 45.98
N LYS A 724 20.84 -8.40 46.41
CA LYS A 724 21.78 -7.50 47.10
C LYS A 724 23.16 -7.60 46.44
N SER A 725 23.94 -6.52 46.51
CA SER A 725 25.31 -6.52 46.00
C SER A 725 26.30 -5.90 46.98
N THR A 726 27.54 -6.37 46.94
CA THR A 726 28.65 -5.89 47.78
C THR A 726 29.96 -5.96 47.00
N LYS A 727 31.00 -5.26 47.48
CA LYS A 727 32.30 -5.14 46.80
C LYS A 727 33.38 -5.89 47.56
N PHE A 728 34.19 -6.68 46.84
CA PHE A 728 35.34 -7.36 47.42
C PHE A 728 36.58 -7.18 46.53
N TYR A 729 37.75 -7.19 47.17
CA TYR A 729 39.04 -7.21 46.48
C TYR A 729 39.57 -8.64 46.43
N LYS A 730 40.07 -9.08 45.28
CA LYS A 730 40.84 -10.29 45.11
C LYS A 730 42.32 -9.93 45.20
N ASN A 731 43.05 -10.56 46.13
CA ASN A 731 44.53 -10.54 46.15
C ASN A 731 45.08 -11.54 45.12
#